data_AF-A0A538Q7C1-F1
#
_entry.id   AF-A0A538Q7C1-F1
#
_cell.length_a   1.000
_cell.length_b   1.000
_cell.length_c   1.000
_cell.angle_alpha   90.00
_cell.angle_beta   90.00
_cell.angle_gamma   90.00
#
_symmetry.space_group_name_H-M   'P 1'
#
loop_
_entity.id
_entity.type
_entity.pdbx_description
1 polymer ?
#
loop_
_entity_poly.entity_id
_entity_poly.type
_entity_poly.pdbx_seq_one_letter_code
_entity_poly.pdbx_strand_id
1 'polypeptide(L)'
;MILAHHGRTVPRPARPREPVTHTRGRAPELCRRSRFIAMACPADLIKQAPDGSGMVFDPNPVVSANNNALRDPTATVATCGFAGTAQATIDGQRVTRTLKDLTVTSGQYTLSGPYCQIHNFAAPASAIPTEASGNFNYPSSDDRFDAVNVYYHIDTYQRYLQSIGITNAHPTMIQADPHDNSLNAAWYSPSDHGLHFSDSGTCKPDRAEDGDCMIHEYGHAIQDYQVPGWGGVNPVTGRDETGAMGEGFGDFQACVYFADRGGGFQREVVEDWVFGPAGLRRVDTTKVYPTDWNADPHISGEIWSSALWNIFRSIGGDSASAADREAARQAILRSVINSHPLLATNASMPDGAEAVMTTNAELDQYRGTHLMKMLDSFDARGLLKVDPAANLFIKDDSADPGTESYHAPVFWDSPDVWVRNHDDNGTTHEQPKAGSDNWFYARVHNRGTAACRAFVVTFNVKLWLGTEFIYPNDFINPLISAAPGFNLAPGASVVVKAKWPAAFVPPAGSHGCLLVSAYTPREHVPSGTHVWDHGNLAQKNLEIAVADAGDVVAVQFRVGNTQLTTRNVFRLEIRKPIAEIPVTLTAEPKLMRALLDAPIAPLASPAAVRTPASISVHEPTRVTLDHAALPAPVPIVLGIGSRIELGQPALAASPTAMFLRRDIEAVTEAGELKALRFAPGKAVGLPIDLPPRTDAQFRMSIGVPKTARSGDTIALDVVQQDVHGKVIGGIRVKINVR
;
A
#
# COMPACT_ATOMS: atom_id res chain seq x y z
N MET A 1 16.84 28.11 -36.70
CA MET A 1 17.72 28.83 -37.65
C MET A 1 18.32 30.03 -36.89
N ILE A 2 19.65 30.23 -36.76
CA ILE A 2 20.70 30.48 -37.79
C ILE A 2 20.57 31.94 -38.28
N LEU A 3 21.51 32.90 -38.11
CA LEU A 3 22.89 33.02 -37.54
C LEU A 3 23.04 34.43 -36.86
N ALA A 4 23.86 34.69 -35.83
CA ALA A 4 25.35 34.86 -35.73
C ALA A 4 25.94 35.98 -36.63
N HIS A 5 27.03 36.71 -36.30
CA HIS A 5 28.12 36.63 -35.27
C HIS A 5 28.55 38.08 -34.87
N HIS A 6 29.60 38.49 -34.11
CA HIS A 6 30.82 37.99 -33.41
C HIS A 6 31.14 39.04 -32.28
N GLY A 7 32.16 39.05 -31.39
CA GLY A 7 33.25 38.14 -31.00
C GLY A 7 34.61 38.85 -30.72
N ARG A 8 35.44 38.33 -29.79
CA ARG A 8 36.89 38.63 -29.48
C ARG A 8 37.28 39.86 -28.61
N THR A 9 38.35 39.89 -27.78
CA THR A 9 38.99 38.92 -26.83
C THR A 9 40.01 39.61 -25.86
N VAL A 10 40.48 38.91 -24.81
CA VAL A 10 41.30 39.36 -23.64
C VAL A 10 42.82 39.58 -23.91
N PRO A 11 43.61 40.22 -23.01
CA PRO A 11 44.40 39.47 -21.98
C PRO A 11 44.59 40.16 -20.58
N ARG A 12 45.26 39.47 -19.64
CA ARG A 12 45.55 39.85 -18.21
C ARG A 12 46.91 40.56 -18.01
N PRO A 13 47.17 41.15 -16.81
CA PRO A 13 48.21 40.58 -15.91
C PRO A 13 47.75 40.43 -14.41
N ALA A 14 48.66 40.13 -13.46
CA ALA A 14 48.33 39.80 -12.05
C ALA A 14 49.50 39.94 -11.03
N ARG A 15 49.19 39.81 -9.71
CA ARG A 15 50.05 39.75 -8.47
C ARG A 15 50.46 41.12 -7.84
N PRO A 16 50.90 41.22 -6.55
CA PRO A 16 50.89 40.23 -5.43
C PRO A 16 50.31 40.74 -4.06
N ARG A 17 50.46 39.89 -3.03
CA ARG A 17 50.11 39.94 -1.58
C ARG A 17 50.81 41.06 -0.75
N GLU A 18 50.71 41.23 0.60
CA GLU A 18 50.53 40.33 1.80
C GLU A 18 50.27 41.20 3.09
N PRO A 19 50.46 40.80 4.39
CA PRO A 19 50.01 39.68 5.27
C PRO A 19 49.15 40.15 6.51
N VAL A 20 49.04 39.27 7.55
CA VAL A 20 48.80 39.50 9.02
C VAL A 20 47.32 39.51 9.49
N THR A 21 46.79 38.69 10.43
CA THR A 21 47.17 37.48 11.25
C THR A 21 45.87 36.94 11.95
N HIS A 22 45.70 35.80 12.67
CA HIS A 22 46.53 34.64 13.13
C HIS A 22 45.68 33.37 13.51
N THR A 23 46.32 32.37 14.14
CA THR A 23 45.85 31.29 15.07
C THR A 23 44.38 30.80 15.08
N ARG A 24 44.06 29.52 14.75
CA ARG A 24 44.10 28.26 15.59
C ARG A 24 43.08 28.23 16.77
N GLY A 25 42.31 27.15 17.05
CA GLY A 25 42.05 25.87 16.33
C GLY A 25 41.49 24.73 17.24
N ARG A 26 40.74 23.77 16.66
CA ARG A 26 40.25 22.44 17.20
C ARG A 26 39.43 22.36 18.53
N ALA A 27 38.12 22.05 18.40
CA ALA A 27 37.31 21.06 19.17
C ALA A 27 37.17 21.18 20.73
N PRO A 28 36.35 20.37 21.44
CA PRO A 28 35.15 19.59 21.09
C PRO A 28 33.88 19.90 21.97
N GLU A 29 32.77 19.22 21.66
CA GLU A 29 31.65 18.64 22.47
C GLU A 29 31.27 19.06 23.94
N LEU A 30 30.02 18.71 24.30
CA LEU A 30 29.35 18.64 25.64
C LEU A 30 28.80 19.90 26.36
N CYS A 31 27.46 20.04 26.28
CA CYS A 31 26.50 20.25 27.38
C CYS A 31 26.80 21.21 28.56
N ARG A 32 26.00 22.29 28.68
CA ARG A 32 25.41 22.71 29.98
C ARG A 32 24.18 23.63 29.82
N ARG A 33 23.44 23.81 30.92
CA ARG A 33 22.16 24.55 31.01
C ARG A 33 22.34 26.06 31.23
N SER A 34 21.25 26.78 30.96
CA SER A 34 20.76 28.00 31.65
C SER A 34 21.19 29.40 31.16
N ARG A 35 20.14 30.19 30.86
CA ARG A 35 20.01 31.66 31.01
C ARG A 35 20.99 32.54 30.21
N PHE A 36 20.53 32.99 29.04
CA PHE A 36 20.78 34.37 28.61
C PHE A 36 19.48 35.05 28.13
N ILE A 37 19.51 36.39 28.26
CA ILE A 37 18.42 37.35 28.11
C ILE A 37 17.69 37.20 26.76
N ALA A 38 16.35 37.26 26.79
CA ALA A 38 15.55 37.34 25.57
C ALA A 38 15.73 38.71 24.90
N MET A 39 16.36 38.73 23.72
CA MET A 39 16.00 39.73 22.72
C MET A 39 14.61 39.35 22.18
N ALA A 40 13.62 40.18 22.44
CA ALA A 40 12.31 40.01 21.83
C ALA A 40 12.45 40.23 20.32
N CYS A 41 12.19 39.19 19.52
CA CYS A 41 11.75 39.38 18.16
C CYS A 41 10.48 40.26 18.21
N PRO A 42 10.25 41.20 17.29
CA PRO A 42 8.94 41.83 17.14
C PRO A 42 7.90 40.70 17.00
N ALA A 43 6.97 40.62 17.94
CA ALA A 43 5.92 39.62 17.86
C ALA A 43 5.05 39.94 16.63
N ASP A 44 4.86 38.94 15.76
CA ASP A 44 4.02 39.11 14.57
C ASP A 44 2.62 39.56 15.01
N LEU A 45 2.23 40.76 14.58
CA LEU A 45 0.91 41.34 14.86
C LEU A 45 -0.19 40.72 13.99
N ILE A 46 -0.04 39.43 13.64
CA ILE A 46 -1.15 38.57 13.24
C ILE A 46 -1.98 38.36 14.51
N LYS A 47 -2.95 39.25 14.71
CA LYS A 47 -4.01 39.06 15.69
C LYS A 47 -4.80 37.82 15.25
N GLN A 48 -4.50 36.68 15.88
CA GLN A 48 -5.20 35.42 15.64
C GLN A 48 -6.71 35.67 15.69
N ALA A 49 -7.43 35.17 14.69
CA ALA A 49 -8.88 35.28 14.66
C ALA A 49 -9.44 34.45 15.85
N PRO A 50 -10.33 35.02 16.68
CA PRO A 50 -10.75 34.35 17.89
C PRO A 50 -11.66 33.16 17.60
N ASP A 51 -11.42 32.05 18.30
CA ASP A 51 -12.37 30.94 18.36
C ASP A 51 -13.65 31.36 19.09
N GLY A 52 -14.78 30.79 18.67
CA GLY A 52 -16.08 30.85 19.34
C GLY A 52 -16.64 29.47 19.65
N SER A 53 -17.92 29.41 20.00
CA SER A 53 -18.66 28.16 20.21
C SER A 53 -19.99 28.15 19.46
N GLY A 54 -20.40 26.97 19.01
CA GLY A 54 -21.68 26.74 18.35
C GLY A 54 -22.35 25.48 18.88
N MET A 55 -23.67 25.39 18.75
CA MET A 55 -24.39 24.12 18.82
C MET A 55 -24.58 23.59 17.40
N VAL A 56 -24.28 22.31 17.18
CA VAL A 56 -24.36 21.64 15.87
C VAL A 56 -24.83 20.19 16.01
N PHE A 57 -25.21 19.55 14.92
CA PHE A 57 -25.19 18.08 14.85
C PHE A 57 -23.81 17.57 14.36
N ASP A 58 -23.45 16.32 14.70
CA ASP A 58 -22.12 15.75 14.38
C ASP A 58 -22.19 14.21 14.14
N PRO A 59 -22.55 13.75 12.92
CA PRO A 59 -22.88 14.55 11.72
C PRO A 59 -24.31 15.13 11.76
N ASN A 60 -25.26 14.35 12.26
CA ASN A 60 -26.70 14.57 12.20
C ASN A 60 -27.36 13.93 13.46
N PRO A 61 -28.65 14.16 13.75
CA PRO A 61 -29.27 13.66 14.98
C PRO A 61 -29.54 12.14 14.96
N VAL A 62 -29.65 11.49 13.80
CA VAL A 62 -29.89 10.04 13.66
C VAL A 62 -28.67 9.25 14.11
N VAL A 63 -27.48 9.62 13.62
CA VAL A 63 -26.20 8.98 13.95
C VAL A 63 -25.78 9.29 15.38
N SER A 64 -26.03 10.49 15.91
CA SER A 64 -25.69 10.80 17.31
C SER A 64 -26.64 10.13 18.33
N ALA A 65 -27.91 9.91 17.96
CA ALA A 65 -28.87 9.19 18.79
C ALA A 65 -28.81 7.66 18.65
N ASN A 66 -28.09 7.13 17.65
CA ASN A 66 -28.19 5.74 17.18
C ASN A 66 -29.64 5.32 16.90
N ASN A 67 -30.45 6.19 16.29
CA ASN A 67 -31.89 6.02 16.18
C ASN A 67 -32.46 6.47 14.82
N ASN A 68 -32.65 5.52 13.91
CA ASN A 68 -33.24 5.79 12.59
C ASN A 68 -34.77 6.00 12.61
N ALA A 69 -35.42 6.03 13.78
CA ALA A 69 -36.82 6.41 13.91
C ALA A 69 -37.06 7.93 14.03
N LEU A 70 -36.00 8.75 14.16
CA LEU A 70 -36.13 10.21 14.21
C LEU A 70 -36.63 10.77 12.87
N ARG A 71 -37.44 11.83 12.93
CA ARG A 71 -38.03 12.53 11.78
C ARG A 71 -38.13 14.04 12.04
N ASP A 72 -38.06 14.82 10.96
CA ASP A 72 -38.48 16.23 10.88
C ASP A 72 -39.60 16.57 11.90
N PRO A 73 -39.37 17.50 12.85
CA PRO A 73 -40.35 17.91 13.84
C PRO A 73 -41.65 18.52 13.29
N THR A 74 -41.62 19.06 12.07
CA THR A 74 -42.79 19.63 11.39
C THR A 74 -43.67 18.57 10.71
N ALA A 75 -43.17 17.34 10.54
CA ALA A 75 -43.87 16.28 9.85
C ALA A 75 -45.17 15.86 10.56
N THR A 76 -46.24 15.68 9.79
CA THR A 76 -47.54 15.21 10.31
C THR A 76 -48.04 14.03 9.50
N VAL A 77 -48.86 13.17 10.12
CA VAL A 77 -49.49 12.04 9.42
C VAL A 77 -50.35 12.50 8.24
N ALA A 78 -50.88 13.74 8.28
CA ALA A 78 -51.68 14.32 7.22
C ALA A 78 -50.86 14.86 6.02
N THR A 79 -49.63 15.32 6.26
CA THR A 79 -48.72 15.86 5.22
C THR A 79 -47.73 14.82 4.70
N CYS A 80 -47.25 13.92 5.57
CA CYS A 80 -46.09 13.07 5.35
C CYS A 80 -46.38 11.57 5.45
N GLY A 81 -47.56 11.18 5.97
CA GLY A 81 -47.88 9.79 6.30
C GLY A 81 -47.21 9.26 7.58
N PHE A 82 -46.34 10.04 8.22
CA PHE A 82 -45.71 9.74 9.51
C PHE A 82 -45.74 10.96 10.44
N ALA A 83 -45.60 10.73 11.75
CA ALA A 83 -45.47 11.81 12.73
C ALA A 83 -44.01 12.24 12.88
N GLY A 84 -43.78 13.55 12.98
CA GLY A 84 -42.48 14.13 13.32
C GLY A 84 -42.03 13.79 14.73
N THR A 85 -40.73 13.92 14.98
CA THR A 85 -40.18 13.75 16.33
C THR A 85 -40.31 15.06 17.11
N ALA A 86 -40.68 14.98 18.39
CA ALA A 86 -40.78 16.18 19.23
C ALA A 86 -39.48 16.99 19.23
N GLN A 87 -39.57 18.30 18.95
CA GLN A 87 -38.45 19.23 18.82
C GLN A 87 -37.39 19.08 19.92
N ALA A 88 -37.80 18.97 21.19
CA ALA A 88 -36.90 18.80 22.34
C ALA A 88 -36.04 17.52 22.30
N THR A 89 -36.46 16.48 21.59
CA THR A 89 -35.69 15.24 21.38
C THR A 89 -34.61 15.42 20.32
N ILE A 90 -34.92 16.18 19.25
CA ILE A 90 -33.98 16.54 18.18
C ILE A 90 -32.96 17.57 18.70
N ASP A 91 -33.42 18.61 19.38
CA ASP A 91 -32.57 19.57 20.11
C ASP A 91 -31.63 18.89 21.12
N GLY A 92 -32.05 17.79 21.73
CA GLY A 92 -31.24 16.99 22.64
C GLY A 92 -30.06 16.25 21.98
N GLN A 93 -30.00 16.21 20.65
CA GLN A 93 -28.88 15.65 19.88
C GLN A 93 -27.83 16.70 19.50
N ARG A 94 -28.13 18.00 19.65
CA ARG A 94 -27.17 19.06 19.36
C ARG A 94 -26.02 19.02 20.37
N VAL A 95 -24.80 19.14 19.87
CA VAL A 95 -23.56 19.12 20.66
C VAL A 95 -22.83 20.45 20.55
N THR A 96 -22.21 20.91 21.63
CA THR A 96 -21.35 22.10 21.58
C THR A 96 -20.05 21.77 20.86
N ARG A 97 -19.62 22.66 19.97
CA ARG A 97 -18.34 22.61 19.24
C ARG A 97 -17.65 23.97 19.24
N THR A 98 -16.33 23.94 19.07
CA THR A 98 -15.52 25.15 18.84
C THR A 98 -15.62 25.55 17.38
N LEU A 99 -15.96 26.81 17.11
CA LEU A 99 -15.95 27.39 15.78
C LEU A 99 -14.64 28.18 15.65
N LYS A 100 -13.76 27.80 14.72
CA LYS A 100 -12.38 28.32 14.69
C LYS A 100 -12.22 29.57 13.84
N ASP A 101 -11.23 30.39 14.21
CA ASP A 101 -10.75 31.56 13.46
C ASP A 101 -11.89 32.48 12.97
N LEU A 102 -12.86 32.80 13.83
CA LEU A 102 -14.02 33.62 13.45
C LEU A 102 -13.64 35.08 13.18
N THR A 103 -14.24 35.67 12.15
CA THR A 103 -14.14 37.10 11.86
C THR A 103 -14.88 37.91 12.93
N VAL A 104 -14.23 38.96 13.46
CA VAL A 104 -14.85 39.89 14.42
C VAL A 104 -14.78 41.32 13.90
N THR A 105 -15.94 41.89 13.60
CA THR A 105 -16.11 43.28 13.12
C THR A 105 -16.89 44.09 14.16
N SER A 106 -16.34 45.22 14.60
CA SER A 106 -16.99 46.13 15.58
C SER A 106 -17.47 45.47 16.89
N GLY A 107 -16.90 44.33 17.27
CA GLY A 107 -17.28 43.55 18.45
C GLY A 107 -18.29 42.43 18.20
N GLN A 108 -18.86 42.33 16.99
CA GLN A 108 -19.70 41.21 16.56
C GLN A 108 -18.83 40.13 15.90
N TYR A 109 -18.98 38.88 16.33
CA TYR A 109 -18.45 37.69 15.65
C TYR A 109 -19.38 37.33 14.50
N THR A 110 -18.83 36.86 13.37
CA THR A 110 -19.58 36.33 12.24
C THR A 110 -19.04 34.96 11.81
N LEU A 111 -19.90 34.13 11.20
CA LEU A 111 -19.55 32.80 10.67
C LEU A 111 -18.76 32.92 9.36
N SER A 112 -17.53 33.44 9.47
CA SER A 112 -16.61 33.70 8.37
C SER A 112 -15.18 33.53 8.85
N GLY A 113 -14.41 32.66 8.20
CA GLY A 113 -13.05 32.29 8.58
C GLY A 113 -12.19 31.91 7.37
N PRO A 114 -11.08 31.19 7.57
CA PRO A 114 -10.11 30.91 6.50
C PRO A 114 -10.58 29.88 5.46
N TYR A 115 -11.54 29.01 5.82
CA TYR A 115 -11.99 27.91 4.96
C TYR A 115 -13.49 27.94 4.62
N CYS A 116 -14.32 28.63 5.40
CA CYS A 116 -15.75 28.80 5.13
C CYS A 116 -16.20 30.24 5.40
N GLN A 117 -17.16 30.73 4.61
CA GLN A 117 -17.93 31.94 4.89
C GLN A 117 -19.41 31.67 4.62
N ILE A 118 -20.26 31.87 5.62
CA ILE A 118 -21.71 31.88 5.40
C ILE A 118 -22.07 33.14 4.58
N HIS A 119 -22.81 32.91 3.50
CA HIS A 119 -23.23 33.89 2.51
C HIS A 119 -24.72 33.71 2.21
N ASN A 120 -25.33 34.67 1.50
CA ASN A 120 -26.67 34.51 0.95
C ASN A 120 -26.59 34.73 -0.57
N PHE A 121 -26.61 33.66 -1.34
CA PHE A 121 -26.64 33.71 -2.80
C PHE A 121 -28.04 34.04 -3.33
N ALA A 122 -29.10 33.46 -2.74
CA ALA A 122 -30.42 33.45 -3.36
C ALA A 122 -31.57 33.81 -2.39
N ALA A 123 -32.65 33.02 -2.42
CA ALA A 123 -33.86 33.20 -1.64
C ALA A 123 -34.31 31.85 -1.02
N PRO A 124 -34.90 31.83 0.20
CA PRO A 124 -35.21 32.96 1.08
C PRO A 124 -33.98 33.77 1.51
N ALA A 125 -34.19 35.05 1.78
CA ALA A 125 -33.11 35.95 2.18
C ALA A 125 -32.71 35.69 3.64
N SER A 126 -31.71 34.83 3.84
CA SER A 126 -31.17 34.45 5.14
C SER A 126 -30.36 35.57 5.79
N ALA A 127 -30.46 35.69 7.11
CA ALA A 127 -29.72 36.68 7.89
C ALA A 127 -28.48 36.03 8.51
N ILE A 128 -27.31 36.25 7.88
CA ILE A 128 -26.00 35.72 8.33
C ILE A 128 -25.83 35.95 9.85
N PRO A 129 -25.68 34.90 10.67
CA PRO A 129 -25.67 35.04 12.12
C PRO A 129 -24.52 35.92 12.62
N THR A 130 -24.81 36.78 13.61
CA THR A 130 -23.80 37.59 14.30
C THR A 130 -24.03 37.60 15.81
N GLU A 131 -22.98 37.38 16.59
CA GLU A 131 -23.06 37.31 18.06
C GLU A 131 -21.98 38.17 18.74
N ALA A 132 -22.36 38.93 19.76
CA ALA A 132 -21.40 39.73 20.55
C ALA A 132 -20.49 38.88 21.46
N SER A 133 -20.92 37.64 21.72
CA SER A 133 -20.28 36.70 22.65
C SER A 133 -19.39 35.67 21.98
N GLY A 134 -19.48 35.52 20.65
CA GLY A 134 -18.91 34.40 19.91
C GLY A 134 -19.61 33.06 20.16
N ASN A 135 -20.77 33.03 20.83
CA ASN A 135 -21.51 31.81 21.17
C ASN A 135 -22.84 31.70 20.41
N PHE A 136 -22.84 30.92 19.33
CA PHE A 136 -23.96 30.71 18.43
C PHE A 136 -24.80 29.50 18.89
N ASN A 137 -25.68 29.73 19.86
CA ASN A 137 -26.53 28.69 20.47
C ASN A 137 -28.00 28.91 20.09
N TYR A 138 -28.40 28.30 18.96
CA TYR A 138 -29.76 28.31 18.44
C TYR A 138 -30.39 26.91 18.53
N PRO A 139 -31.72 26.78 18.76
CA PRO A 139 -32.42 25.51 18.61
C PRO A 139 -32.42 25.07 17.14
N SER A 140 -32.70 23.80 16.85
CA SER A 140 -32.71 23.33 15.45
C SER A 140 -33.90 23.88 14.64
N SER A 141 -34.92 24.43 15.30
CA SER A 141 -36.05 25.13 14.69
C SER A 141 -35.82 26.65 14.49
N ASP A 142 -34.59 27.05 14.16
CA ASP A 142 -34.16 28.45 13.98
C ASP A 142 -33.07 28.46 12.92
N ASP A 143 -33.36 29.04 11.76
CA ASP A 143 -32.57 29.03 10.51
C ASP A 143 -31.06 29.30 10.75
N ARG A 144 -30.74 30.08 11.78
CA ARG A 144 -29.36 30.41 12.16
C ARG A 144 -28.55 29.22 12.68
N PHE A 145 -29.19 28.11 13.05
CA PHE A 145 -28.54 26.85 13.42
C PHE A 145 -27.83 26.19 12.23
N ASP A 146 -28.48 26.18 11.07
CA ASP A 146 -28.00 25.58 9.83
C ASP A 146 -26.71 26.23 9.33
N ALA A 147 -26.68 27.57 9.38
CA ALA A 147 -25.47 28.36 9.18
C ALA A 147 -24.30 27.94 10.11
N VAL A 148 -24.58 27.52 11.36
CA VAL A 148 -23.55 27.06 12.31
C VAL A 148 -23.09 25.64 11.99
N ASN A 149 -23.98 24.75 11.55
CA ASN A 149 -23.62 23.41 11.06
C ASN A 149 -22.70 23.50 9.84
N VAL A 150 -23.12 24.26 8.81
CA VAL A 150 -22.37 24.45 7.56
C VAL A 150 -20.97 25.02 7.85
N TYR A 151 -20.88 26.08 8.66
CA TYR A 151 -19.59 26.65 9.04
C TYR A 151 -18.70 25.63 9.77
N TYR A 152 -19.25 24.91 10.75
CA TYR A 152 -18.50 23.92 11.53
C TYR A 152 -17.98 22.76 10.69
N HIS A 153 -18.84 22.13 9.87
CA HIS A 153 -18.47 20.92 9.13
C HIS A 153 -17.45 21.22 8.04
N ILE A 154 -17.64 22.29 7.25
CA ILE A 154 -16.69 22.68 6.20
C ILE A 154 -15.34 23.08 6.79
N ASP A 155 -15.29 23.97 7.79
CA ASP A 155 -14.03 24.38 8.44
C ASP A 155 -13.31 23.21 9.13
N THR A 156 -14.05 22.35 9.83
CA THR A 156 -13.47 21.21 10.56
C THR A 156 -12.96 20.14 9.60
N TYR A 157 -13.70 19.84 8.52
CA TYR A 157 -13.26 18.85 7.54
C TYR A 157 -12.05 19.34 6.73
N GLN A 158 -12.01 20.60 6.33
CA GLN A 158 -10.83 21.16 5.66
C GLN A 158 -9.58 21.08 6.56
N ARG A 159 -9.72 21.46 7.84
CA ARG A 159 -8.64 21.32 8.83
C ARG A 159 -8.26 19.87 9.08
N TYR A 160 -9.21 18.93 9.02
CA TYR A 160 -8.91 17.50 9.09
C TYR A 160 -8.06 17.06 7.88
N LEU A 161 -8.44 17.42 6.65
CA LEU A 161 -7.67 17.16 5.43
C LEU A 161 -6.23 17.70 5.55
N GLN A 162 -6.06 18.95 5.98
CA GLN A 162 -4.72 19.50 6.23
C GLN A 162 -3.96 18.78 7.36
N SER A 163 -4.64 18.38 8.44
CA SER A 163 -4.02 17.65 9.55
C SER A 163 -3.48 16.28 9.12
N ILE A 164 -4.13 15.67 8.12
CA ILE A 164 -3.66 14.45 7.46
C ILE A 164 -2.78 14.74 6.23
N GLY A 165 -2.29 15.96 6.04
CA GLY A 165 -1.30 16.31 5.00
C GLY A 165 -1.86 16.46 3.59
N ILE A 166 -3.18 16.59 3.42
CA ILE A 166 -3.84 16.91 2.16
C ILE A 166 -4.03 18.43 2.11
N THR A 167 -3.06 19.15 1.53
CA THR A 167 -2.98 20.62 1.54
C THR A 167 -3.40 21.28 0.22
N ASN A 168 -3.84 20.48 -0.76
CA ASN A 168 -4.25 20.87 -2.12
C ASN A 168 -5.74 20.62 -2.39
N ALA A 169 -6.54 20.31 -1.36
CA ALA A 169 -7.98 20.09 -1.45
C ALA A 169 -8.70 21.39 -1.03
N HIS A 170 -8.98 22.25 -2.01
CA HIS A 170 -9.59 23.59 -1.86
C HIS A 170 -9.11 24.34 -0.58
N PRO A 171 -7.79 24.62 -0.41
CA PRO A 171 -7.21 25.18 0.82
C PRO A 171 -7.52 26.67 1.06
N THR A 172 -8.56 27.20 0.41
CA THR A 172 -9.04 28.58 0.46
C THR A 172 -10.49 28.62 0.91
N MET A 173 -10.93 29.77 1.43
CA MET A 173 -12.32 30.01 1.82
C MET A 173 -13.29 29.70 0.68
N ILE A 174 -14.33 28.92 0.99
CA ILE A 174 -15.52 28.74 0.15
C ILE A 174 -16.73 29.46 0.77
N GLN A 175 -17.56 30.07 -0.07
CA GLN A 175 -18.83 30.67 0.36
C GLN A 175 -19.93 29.60 0.38
N ALA A 176 -20.82 29.66 1.36
CA ALA A 176 -21.91 28.71 1.51
C ALA A 176 -23.23 29.40 1.91
N ASP A 177 -24.32 29.12 1.19
CA ASP A 177 -25.67 29.55 1.56
C ASP A 177 -26.46 28.37 2.15
N PRO A 178 -26.84 28.43 3.45
CA PRO A 178 -27.60 27.37 4.11
C PRO A 178 -29.10 27.31 3.72
N HIS A 179 -29.64 28.31 3.00
CA HIS A 179 -31.07 28.41 2.66
C HIS A 179 -31.32 28.81 1.19
N ASP A 180 -30.59 28.23 0.25
CA ASP A 180 -30.81 28.49 -1.18
C ASP A 180 -31.91 27.56 -1.74
N ASN A 181 -33.13 28.09 -1.86
CA ASN A 181 -34.27 27.38 -2.44
C ASN A 181 -34.42 27.57 -3.96
N SER A 182 -33.34 27.90 -4.67
CA SER A 182 -33.33 27.89 -6.15
C SER A 182 -33.56 26.48 -6.72
N LEU A 183 -33.19 25.44 -5.95
CA LEU A 183 -33.49 24.02 -6.18
C LEU A 183 -33.93 23.39 -4.83
N ASN A 184 -34.56 22.21 -4.86
CA ASN A 184 -34.78 21.40 -3.64
C ASN A 184 -33.67 20.34 -3.56
N ALA A 185 -32.46 20.80 -3.25
CA ALA A 185 -31.22 20.05 -3.32
C ALA A 185 -30.15 20.69 -2.43
N ALA A 186 -29.04 19.99 -2.22
CA ALA A 186 -27.76 20.68 -2.05
C ALA A 186 -27.02 20.62 -3.39
N TRP A 187 -26.11 21.56 -3.63
CA TRP A 187 -25.21 21.54 -4.77
C TRP A 187 -23.97 22.41 -4.54
N TYR A 188 -22.83 21.99 -5.09
CA TYR A 188 -21.76 22.90 -5.49
C TYR A 188 -22.11 23.58 -6.83
N SER A 189 -21.84 24.87 -6.96
CA SER A 189 -22.01 25.63 -8.22
C SER A 189 -20.66 25.97 -8.86
N PRO A 190 -20.27 25.34 -9.99
CA PRO A 190 -19.08 25.74 -10.75
C PRO A 190 -19.19 27.11 -11.44
N SER A 191 -20.28 27.87 -11.21
CA SER A 191 -20.53 29.17 -11.87
C SER A 191 -20.25 30.39 -10.98
N ASP A 192 -20.31 30.21 -9.67
CA ASP A 192 -19.99 31.18 -8.61
C ASP A 192 -18.96 30.62 -7.61
N HIS A 193 -18.69 29.31 -7.66
CA HIS A 193 -17.82 28.52 -6.78
C HIS A 193 -18.30 28.43 -5.33
N GLY A 194 -19.61 28.58 -5.09
CA GLY A 194 -20.28 28.42 -3.80
C GLY A 194 -20.81 27.01 -3.52
N LEU A 195 -21.13 26.78 -2.25
CA LEU A 195 -21.97 25.68 -1.78
C LEU A 195 -23.38 26.20 -1.50
N HIS A 196 -24.39 25.41 -1.82
CA HIS A 196 -25.79 25.78 -1.67
C HIS A 196 -26.55 24.63 -1.02
N PHE A 197 -27.38 24.94 -0.03
CA PHE A 197 -28.20 23.98 0.69
C PHE A 197 -29.63 24.52 0.74
N SER A 198 -30.61 23.75 0.27
CA SER A 198 -32.02 24.16 0.32
C SER A 198 -32.67 23.83 1.66
N ASP A 199 -33.65 24.63 2.05
CA ASP A 199 -34.74 24.16 2.91
C ASP A 199 -35.43 23.00 2.17
N SER A 200 -35.42 21.80 2.75
CA SER A 200 -36.13 20.65 2.19
C SER A 200 -37.64 20.83 2.30
N GLY A 201 -38.09 21.59 3.31
CA GLY A 201 -39.48 21.85 3.63
C GLY A 201 -40.21 20.66 4.27
N THR A 202 -41.46 20.90 4.69
CA THR A 202 -42.32 19.92 5.41
C THR A 202 -42.14 18.47 4.95
N CYS A 203 -41.99 17.56 5.92
CA CYS A 203 -41.72 16.13 5.77
C CYS A 203 -40.24 15.75 5.60
N LYS A 204 -39.33 16.71 5.51
CA LYS A 204 -37.88 16.47 5.46
C LYS A 204 -37.13 17.52 6.27
N PRO A 205 -36.09 17.12 7.03
CA PRO A 205 -35.10 18.05 7.56
C PRO A 205 -34.37 18.81 6.45
N ASP A 206 -33.95 20.02 6.75
CA ASP A 206 -33.29 20.91 5.79
C ASP A 206 -31.84 20.45 5.52
N ARG A 207 -31.32 20.72 4.31
CA ARG A 207 -30.04 20.14 3.87
C ARG A 207 -28.86 20.58 4.73
N ALA A 208 -28.97 21.75 5.36
CA ALA A 208 -27.98 22.29 6.27
C ALA A 208 -28.13 21.81 7.74
N GLU A 209 -28.97 20.81 8.02
CA GLU A 209 -28.92 20.03 9.27
C GLU A 209 -28.07 18.74 9.18
N ASP A 210 -27.72 18.23 7.99
CA ASP A 210 -26.97 16.96 7.85
C ASP A 210 -25.51 17.16 7.40
N GLY A 211 -24.57 16.82 8.29
CA GLY A 211 -23.14 16.87 7.99
C GLY A 211 -22.72 16.03 6.78
N ASP A 212 -23.42 14.94 6.46
CA ASP A 212 -23.13 14.14 5.26
C ASP A 212 -23.28 14.98 3.99
N CYS A 213 -24.33 15.81 3.92
CA CYS A 213 -24.66 16.64 2.77
C CYS A 213 -23.59 17.71 2.53
N MET A 214 -23.14 18.39 3.59
CA MET A 214 -22.09 19.41 3.53
C MET A 214 -20.75 18.84 3.06
N ILE A 215 -20.40 17.64 3.52
CA ILE A 215 -19.16 16.97 3.13
C ILE A 215 -19.27 16.33 1.74
N HIS A 216 -20.47 15.95 1.28
CA HIS A 216 -20.71 15.57 -0.12
C HIS A 216 -20.42 16.74 -1.06
N GLU A 217 -21.07 17.90 -0.87
CA GLU A 217 -20.91 19.05 -1.79
C GLU A 217 -19.50 19.63 -1.80
N TYR A 218 -18.81 19.62 -0.65
CA TYR A 218 -17.40 20.00 -0.60
C TYR A 218 -16.50 19.05 -1.39
N GLY A 219 -16.95 17.83 -1.71
CA GLY A 219 -16.28 16.90 -2.61
C GLY A 219 -16.22 17.41 -4.06
N HIS A 220 -17.34 17.95 -4.56
CA HIS A 220 -17.39 18.60 -5.87
C HIS A 220 -16.50 19.85 -5.92
N ALA A 221 -16.52 20.67 -4.86
CA ALA A 221 -15.63 21.84 -4.74
C ALA A 221 -14.13 21.46 -4.74
N ILE A 222 -13.77 20.34 -4.10
CA ILE A 222 -12.40 19.79 -4.15
C ILE A 222 -12.03 19.36 -5.58
N GLN A 223 -12.96 18.71 -6.31
CA GLN A 223 -12.70 18.22 -7.65
C GLN A 223 -12.56 19.34 -8.68
N ASP A 224 -13.45 20.34 -8.71
CA ASP A 224 -13.31 21.48 -9.64
C ASP A 224 -12.06 22.33 -9.31
N TYR A 225 -11.71 22.51 -8.04
CA TYR A 225 -10.46 23.16 -7.65
C TYR A 225 -9.22 22.42 -8.16
N GLN A 226 -9.22 21.08 -8.12
CA GLN A 226 -8.08 20.25 -8.51
C GLN A 226 -8.03 19.96 -10.02
N VAL A 227 -9.18 19.94 -10.70
CA VAL A 227 -9.34 19.64 -12.12
C VAL A 227 -10.39 20.58 -12.74
N PRO A 228 -10.06 21.89 -12.95
CA PRO A 228 -11.04 22.90 -13.36
C PRO A 228 -11.82 22.53 -14.63
N GLY A 229 -13.16 22.57 -14.53
CA GLY A 229 -14.06 22.14 -15.59
C GLY A 229 -14.33 20.63 -15.61
N TRP A 230 -14.30 19.98 -14.44
CA TRP A 230 -14.74 18.60 -14.21
C TRP A 230 -16.21 18.37 -14.67
N GLY A 231 -16.58 17.12 -15.00
CA GLY A 231 -17.93 16.79 -15.48
C GLY A 231 -18.08 16.74 -17.02
N GLY A 232 -16.99 16.48 -17.74
CA GLY A 232 -17.00 16.33 -19.20
C GLY A 232 -17.42 14.93 -19.64
N VAL A 233 -18.35 14.84 -20.60
CA VAL A 233 -18.75 13.54 -21.19
C VAL A 233 -17.54 12.84 -21.84
N ASN A 234 -17.31 11.59 -21.47
CA ASN A 234 -16.22 10.78 -21.99
C ASN A 234 -16.38 10.52 -23.50
N PRO A 235 -15.37 10.83 -24.33
CA PRO A 235 -15.50 10.80 -25.79
C PRO A 235 -15.46 9.40 -26.40
N VAL A 236 -15.13 8.36 -25.62
CA VAL A 236 -15.07 6.96 -26.07
C VAL A 236 -16.34 6.20 -25.70
N THR A 237 -16.85 6.41 -24.49
CA THR A 237 -18.05 5.69 -23.98
C THR A 237 -19.35 6.48 -24.15
N GLY A 238 -19.28 7.80 -24.36
CA GLY A 238 -20.45 8.68 -24.48
C GLY A 238 -21.18 8.92 -23.15
N ARG A 239 -20.48 8.76 -22.02
CA ARG A 239 -21.03 8.75 -20.66
C ARG A 239 -20.45 9.88 -19.81
N ASP A 240 -21.21 10.38 -18.84
CA ASP A 240 -20.68 11.27 -17.80
C ASP A 240 -20.03 10.45 -16.65
N GLU A 241 -18.85 9.90 -16.95
CA GLU A 241 -18.09 9.10 -15.96
C GLU A 241 -17.41 9.97 -14.90
N THR A 242 -17.09 11.23 -15.21
CA THR A 242 -16.56 12.18 -14.22
C THR A 242 -17.61 12.68 -13.24
N GLY A 243 -18.83 13.04 -13.70
CA GLY A 243 -19.92 13.40 -12.78
C GLY A 243 -20.25 12.24 -11.84
N ALA A 244 -20.37 11.03 -12.37
CA ALA A 244 -20.56 9.84 -11.54
C ALA A 244 -19.37 9.55 -10.59
N MET A 245 -18.12 9.83 -10.97
CA MET A 245 -16.99 9.79 -10.04
C MET A 245 -17.03 10.90 -8.97
N GLY A 246 -17.67 12.04 -9.25
CA GLY A 246 -17.90 13.11 -8.28
C GLY A 246 -18.94 12.74 -7.25
N GLU A 247 -20.13 12.33 -7.69
CA GLU A 247 -21.20 11.78 -6.85
C GLU A 247 -20.69 10.68 -5.92
N GLY A 248 -19.98 9.71 -6.48
CA GLY A 248 -19.39 8.61 -5.73
C GLY A 248 -18.22 9.02 -4.81
N PHE A 249 -17.57 10.15 -5.08
CA PHE A 249 -16.52 10.69 -4.21
C PHE A 249 -17.12 11.47 -3.03
N GLY A 250 -18.13 12.32 -3.27
CA GLY A 250 -18.87 13.04 -2.23
C GLY A 250 -19.47 12.09 -1.20
N ASP A 251 -20.26 11.11 -1.66
CA ASP A 251 -20.83 10.04 -0.83
C ASP A 251 -19.76 9.32 -0.01
N PHE A 252 -18.68 8.91 -0.67
CA PHE A 252 -17.61 8.16 -0.03
C PHE A 252 -16.88 8.99 1.04
N GLN A 253 -16.57 10.26 0.77
CA GLN A 253 -15.79 11.07 1.71
C GLN A 253 -16.60 11.48 2.94
N ALA A 254 -17.92 11.69 2.80
CA ALA A 254 -18.85 11.87 3.91
C ALA A 254 -18.86 10.62 4.82
N CYS A 255 -19.26 9.47 4.29
CA CYS A 255 -19.33 8.22 5.04
C CYS A 255 -18.00 7.86 5.71
N VAL A 256 -16.86 7.97 5.00
CA VAL A 256 -15.55 7.58 5.56
C VAL A 256 -15.05 8.53 6.64
N TYR A 257 -15.33 9.83 6.54
CA TYR A 257 -15.01 10.81 7.58
C TYR A 257 -15.84 10.57 8.85
N PHE A 258 -17.14 10.34 8.71
CA PHE A 258 -18.03 10.10 9.84
C PHE A 258 -18.09 8.63 10.34
N ALA A 259 -17.38 7.68 9.71
CA ALA A 259 -17.49 6.24 9.98
C ALA A 259 -17.26 5.74 11.44
N ASP A 260 -16.75 6.58 12.35
CA ASP A 260 -16.62 6.27 13.79
C ASP A 260 -17.73 6.92 14.66
N ARG A 261 -18.56 7.81 14.10
CA ARG A 261 -19.68 8.47 14.79
C ARG A 261 -20.80 7.46 15.09
N GLY A 262 -21.55 7.70 16.16
CA GLY A 262 -22.48 6.72 16.74
C GLY A 262 -21.83 5.41 17.24
N GLY A 263 -20.51 5.24 17.12
CA GLY A 263 -19.84 3.95 17.25
C GLY A 263 -19.89 3.09 15.97
N GLY A 264 -20.08 3.71 14.80
CA GLY A 264 -20.25 3.05 13.51
C GLY A 264 -21.71 2.75 13.13
N PHE A 265 -22.69 3.44 13.74
CA PHE A 265 -24.10 3.30 13.37
C PHE A 265 -24.36 3.96 12.00
N GLN A 266 -24.98 3.22 11.08
CA GLN A 266 -25.30 3.63 9.70
C GLN A 266 -24.13 4.25 8.89
N ARG A 267 -22.87 3.93 9.22
CA ARG A 267 -21.65 4.44 8.56
C ARG A 267 -21.52 4.15 7.05
N GLU A 268 -22.37 3.31 6.48
CA GLU A 268 -22.47 3.06 5.03
C GLU A 268 -23.55 3.91 4.32
N VAL A 269 -24.33 4.70 5.05
CA VAL A 269 -25.49 5.45 4.56
C VAL A 269 -25.11 6.92 4.37
N VAL A 270 -25.74 7.58 3.39
CA VAL A 270 -25.63 9.01 3.11
C VAL A 270 -26.98 9.68 3.37
N GLU A 271 -26.99 10.77 4.13
CA GLU A 271 -28.18 11.59 4.45
C GLU A 271 -29.32 10.79 5.13
N ASP A 272 -29.00 10.03 6.17
CA ASP A 272 -29.97 9.24 6.94
C ASP A 272 -30.92 10.09 7.82
N TRP A 273 -30.61 11.38 8.03
CA TRP A 273 -31.52 12.34 8.63
C TRP A 273 -32.52 12.88 7.61
N VAL A 274 -32.04 13.45 6.49
CA VAL A 274 -32.89 14.10 5.46
C VAL A 274 -33.85 13.11 4.77
N PHE A 275 -33.42 11.86 4.57
CA PHE A 275 -34.21 10.83 3.87
C PHE A 275 -34.69 9.68 4.78
N GLY A 276 -34.30 9.68 6.05
CA GLY A 276 -34.73 8.69 7.03
C GLY A 276 -34.04 7.32 6.88
N PRO A 277 -34.66 6.19 7.28
CA PRO A 277 -33.98 4.93 7.58
C PRO A 277 -33.26 4.22 6.42
N ALA A 278 -33.42 4.70 5.19
CA ALA A 278 -32.75 4.16 4.01
C ALA A 278 -31.55 5.02 3.56
N GLY A 279 -31.47 6.27 4.04
CA GLY A 279 -30.66 7.33 3.44
C GLY A 279 -31.14 7.76 2.06
N LEU A 280 -30.40 8.69 1.45
CA LEU A 280 -30.47 8.99 0.03
C LEU A 280 -29.82 7.86 -0.80
N ARG A 281 -28.61 7.47 -0.39
CA ARG A 281 -27.76 6.45 -1.04
C ARG A 281 -26.97 5.65 0.00
N ARG A 282 -26.24 4.64 -0.46
CA ARG A 282 -25.29 3.86 0.35
C ARG A 282 -23.97 3.65 -0.39
N VAL A 283 -22.87 3.59 0.36
CA VAL A 283 -21.51 3.35 -0.16
C VAL A 283 -21.08 1.88 -0.12
N ASP A 284 -22.01 0.93 0.10
CA ASP A 284 -21.71 -0.49 0.21
C ASP A 284 -22.55 -1.39 -0.73
N THR A 285 -23.17 -0.83 -1.77
CA THR A 285 -24.05 -1.58 -2.68
C THR A 285 -23.26 -2.58 -3.54
N THR A 286 -23.92 -3.37 -4.38
CA THR A 286 -23.29 -4.42 -5.20
C THR A 286 -23.06 -4.05 -6.67
N LYS A 287 -23.29 -2.79 -7.06
CA LYS A 287 -23.20 -2.34 -8.47
C LYS A 287 -21.79 -2.53 -9.07
N VAL A 288 -21.75 -2.81 -10.38
CA VAL A 288 -20.53 -3.05 -11.17
C VAL A 288 -20.52 -2.31 -12.52
N TYR A 289 -19.36 -1.81 -12.89
CA TYR A 289 -19.07 -1.25 -14.22
C TYR A 289 -18.83 -2.37 -15.25
N PRO A 290 -19.24 -2.22 -16.53
CA PRO A 290 -20.10 -1.18 -17.09
C PRO A 290 -21.59 -1.56 -17.07
N THR A 291 -21.95 -2.68 -16.43
CA THR A 291 -23.28 -3.34 -16.53
C THR A 291 -24.39 -2.56 -15.84
N ASP A 292 -24.14 -2.06 -14.63
CA ASP A 292 -25.12 -1.32 -13.83
C ASP A 292 -25.07 0.20 -14.11
N TRP A 293 -24.52 0.59 -15.27
CA TRP A 293 -24.39 1.98 -15.67
C TRP A 293 -25.76 2.63 -15.90
N ASN A 294 -26.00 3.77 -15.25
CA ASN A 294 -27.15 4.64 -15.46
C ASN A 294 -26.72 5.99 -16.05
N ALA A 295 -27.61 6.65 -16.80
CA ALA A 295 -27.39 8.01 -17.28
C ALA A 295 -27.44 9.07 -16.15
N ASP A 296 -28.08 8.73 -15.03
CA ASP A 296 -28.04 9.49 -13.79
C ASP A 296 -26.68 9.28 -13.07
N PRO A 297 -25.87 10.33 -12.86
CA PRO A 297 -24.55 10.20 -12.24
C PRO A 297 -24.65 9.75 -10.78
N HIS A 298 -25.70 10.12 -10.03
CA HIS A 298 -25.87 9.71 -8.63
C HIS A 298 -26.03 8.18 -8.52
N ILE A 299 -26.78 7.59 -9.45
CA ILE A 299 -27.05 6.14 -9.50
C ILE A 299 -25.79 5.37 -9.95
N SER A 300 -25.01 5.94 -10.87
CA SER A 300 -23.73 5.36 -11.32
C SER A 300 -22.59 5.55 -10.31
N GLY A 301 -22.60 6.64 -9.54
CA GLY A 301 -21.58 6.99 -8.56
C GLY A 301 -21.47 6.00 -7.40
N GLU A 302 -22.54 5.29 -7.06
CA GLU A 302 -22.50 4.14 -6.17
C GLU A 302 -21.49 3.05 -6.58
N ILE A 303 -21.17 2.90 -7.88
CA ILE A 303 -20.13 1.96 -8.33
C ILE A 303 -18.76 2.41 -7.81
N TRP A 304 -18.50 3.73 -7.87
CA TRP A 304 -17.26 4.36 -7.45
C TRP A 304 -17.14 4.44 -5.93
N SER A 305 -18.18 4.90 -5.23
CA SER A 305 -18.21 4.95 -3.77
C SER A 305 -18.05 3.56 -3.15
N SER A 306 -18.74 2.55 -3.71
CA SER A 306 -18.64 1.16 -3.27
C SER A 306 -17.34 0.45 -3.68
N ALA A 307 -16.55 1.03 -4.58
CA ALA A 307 -15.15 0.63 -4.81
C ALA A 307 -14.26 1.16 -3.69
N LEU A 308 -14.32 2.46 -3.41
CA LEU A 308 -13.50 3.14 -2.40
C LEU A 308 -13.81 2.64 -0.97
N TRP A 309 -15.09 2.39 -0.65
CA TRP A 309 -15.51 1.83 0.63
C TRP A 309 -15.01 0.39 0.84
N ASN A 310 -15.08 -0.46 -0.18
CA ASN A 310 -14.48 -1.80 -0.12
C ASN A 310 -12.97 -1.74 0.13
N ILE A 311 -12.27 -0.74 -0.44
CA ILE A 311 -10.85 -0.51 -0.16
C ILE A 311 -10.67 -0.09 1.30
N PHE A 312 -11.37 0.95 1.77
CA PHE A 312 -11.33 1.40 3.17
C PHE A 312 -11.49 0.25 4.18
N ARG A 313 -12.54 -0.56 4.02
CA ARG A 313 -12.80 -1.73 4.87
C ARG A 313 -11.63 -2.73 4.84
N SER A 314 -11.20 -3.13 3.64
CA SER A 314 -10.18 -4.16 3.45
C SER A 314 -8.75 -3.78 3.85
N ILE A 315 -8.45 -2.48 4.01
CA ILE A 315 -7.14 -1.99 4.48
C ILE A 315 -7.10 -1.61 5.96
N GLY A 316 -8.23 -1.72 6.69
CA GLY A 316 -8.27 -1.51 8.14
C GLY A 316 -9.54 -0.85 8.68
N GLY A 317 -10.45 -0.35 7.83
CA GLY A 317 -11.68 0.36 8.23
C GLY A 317 -12.66 -0.46 9.06
N ASP A 318 -12.53 -1.80 9.06
CA ASP A 318 -13.33 -2.72 9.89
C ASP A 318 -12.54 -3.29 11.09
N SER A 319 -11.33 -2.80 11.36
CA SER A 319 -10.53 -3.22 12.52
C SER A 319 -11.18 -2.75 13.83
N ALA A 320 -11.06 -3.57 14.88
CA ALA A 320 -11.44 -3.17 16.23
C ALA A 320 -10.58 -2.01 16.77
N SER A 321 -9.34 -1.89 16.30
CA SER A 321 -8.44 -0.79 16.65
C SER A 321 -8.85 0.51 15.95
N ALA A 322 -9.15 1.54 16.73
CA ALA A 322 -9.46 2.88 16.20
C ALA A 322 -8.26 3.50 15.46
N ALA A 323 -7.03 3.16 15.84
CA ALA A 323 -5.82 3.62 15.15
C ALA A 323 -5.70 3.00 13.74
N ASP A 324 -6.11 1.75 13.57
CA ASP A 324 -6.10 1.07 12.26
C ASP A 324 -7.20 1.64 11.34
N ARG A 325 -8.38 1.94 11.89
CA ARG A 325 -9.48 2.59 11.13
C ARG A 325 -9.09 4.01 10.69
N GLU A 326 -8.44 4.77 11.56
CA GLU A 326 -7.89 6.09 11.19
C GLU A 326 -6.76 5.97 10.16
N ALA A 327 -5.86 5.00 10.29
CA ALA A 327 -4.82 4.75 9.29
C ALA A 327 -5.43 4.36 7.93
N ALA A 328 -6.49 3.55 7.91
CA ALA A 328 -7.24 3.19 6.70
C ALA A 328 -7.94 4.39 6.07
N ARG A 329 -8.58 5.25 6.88
CA ARG A 329 -9.20 6.52 6.45
C ARG A 329 -8.16 7.44 5.81
N GLN A 330 -7.01 7.62 6.46
CA GLN A 330 -5.90 8.40 5.91
C GLN A 330 -5.27 7.77 4.67
N ALA A 331 -5.28 6.45 4.53
CA ALA A 331 -4.77 5.76 3.35
C ALA A 331 -5.65 6.03 2.13
N ILE A 332 -6.95 5.80 2.24
CA ILE A 332 -7.87 5.95 1.12
C ILE A 332 -8.11 7.43 0.75
N LEU A 333 -8.29 8.34 1.71
CA LEU A 333 -8.48 9.77 1.42
C LEU A 333 -7.24 10.39 0.76
N ARG A 334 -6.02 10.10 1.26
CA ARG A 334 -4.79 10.57 0.61
C ARG A 334 -4.63 9.99 -0.80
N SER A 335 -5.02 8.74 -1.03
CA SER A 335 -4.92 8.11 -2.35
C SER A 335 -5.94 8.64 -3.37
N VAL A 336 -7.20 8.87 -2.98
CA VAL A 336 -8.20 9.41 -3.92
C VAL A 336 -8.01 10.90 -4.18
N ILE A 337 -7.87 11.73 -3.13
CA ILE A 337 -7.83 13.19 -3.31
C ILE A 337 -6.55 13.64 -4.02
N ASN A 338 -5.41 12.96 -3.80
CA ASN A 338 -4.19 13.25 -4.57
C ASN A 338 -4.12 12.52 -5.92
N SER A 339 -5.17 11.83 -6.35
CA SER A 339 -5.26 11.24 -7.69
C SER A 339 -6.00 12.12 -8.70
N HIS A 340 -6.90 13.00 -8.26
CA HIS A 340 -7.68 13.86 -9.17
C HIS A 340 -6.80 14.65 -10.16
N PRO A 341 -5.65 15.27 -9.77
CA PRO A 341 -4.80 16.01 -10.71
C PRO A 341 -4.11 15.16 -11.80
N LEU A 342 -4.28 13.83 -11.78
CA LEU A 342 -3.81 12.92 -12.84
C LEU A 342 -4.88 12.68 -13.92
N LEU A 343 -6.12 13.14 -13.69
CA LEU A 343 -7.29 12.85 -14.53
C LEU A 343 -7.59 13.98 -15.51
N ALA A 344 -8.10 13.62 -16.68
CA ALA A 344 -8.74 14.56 -17.58
C ALA A 344 -10.16 14.91 -17.06
N THR A 345 -10.66 16.08 -17.44
CA THR A 345 -12.02 16.54 -17.12
C THR A 345 -13.13 15.64 -17.66
N ASN A 346 -12.80 14.67 -18.53
CA ASN A 346 -13.69 13.65 -19.10
C ASN A 346 -13.13 12.22 -19.00
N ALA A 347 -12.32 11.95 -17.97
CA ALA A 347 -11.78 10.63 -17.66
C ALA A 347 -12.87 9.56 -17.46
N SER A 348 -12.54 8.31 -17.76
CA SER A 348 -13.40 7.16 -17.45
C SER A 348 -13.21 6.67 -16.01
N MET A 349 -14.18 5.95 -15.45
CA MET A 349 -14.04 5.37 -14.10
C MET A 349 -12.82 4.42 -13.97
N PRO A 350 -12.47 3.62 -15.01
CA PRO A 350 -11.20 2.88 -15.04
C PRO A 350 -9.96 3.77 -14.95
N ASP A 351 -9.92 4.95 -15.58
CA ASP A 351 -8.78 5.88 -15.48
C ASP A 351 -8.65 6.42 -14.04
N GLY A 352 -9.78 6.71 -13.40
CA GLY A 352 -9.86 7.03 -11.97
C GLY A 352 -9.23 5.93 -11.10
N ALA A 353 -9.57 4.67 -11.36
CA ALA A 353 -9.01 3.53 -10.62
C ALA A 353 -7.48 3.37 -10.84
N GLU A 354 -6.98 3.58 -12.07
CA GLU A 354 -5.53 3.60 -12.34
C GLU A 354 -4.82 4.74 -11.56
N ALA A 355 -5.41 5.93 -11.52
CA ALA A 355 -4.86 7.07 -10.80
C ALA A 355 -4.81 6.85 -9.28
N VAL A 356 -5.89 6.33 -8.65
CA VAL A 356 -5.93 6.01 -7.21
C VAL A 356 -4.85 5.00 -6.83
N MET A 357 -4.66 3.96 -7.64
CA MET A 357 -3.59 2.97 -7.45
C MET A 357 -2.20 3.60 -7.62
N THR A 358 -1.99 4.37 -8.69
CA THR A 358 -0.70 5.04 -8.95
C THR A 358 -0.31 5.98 -7.80
N THR A 359 -1.25 6.79 -7.31
CA THR A 359 -1.02 7.66 -6.15
C THR A 359 -0.73 6.87 -4.86
N ASN A 360 -1.29 5.67 -4.66
CA ASN A 360 -0.89 4.82 -3.52
C ASN A 360 0.54 4.29 -3.63
N ALA A 361 1.03 4.06 -4.85
CA ALA A 361 2.39 3.59 -5.12
C ALA A 361 3.44 4.68 -4.83
N GLU A 362 3.17 5.92 -5.24
CA GLU A 362 4.11 7.06 -5.10
C GLU A 362 4.12 7.69 -3.69
N LEU A 363 3.06 7.52 -2.89
CA LEU A 363 3.02 8.03 -1.51
C LEU A 363 3.99 7.27 -0.60
N ASP A 364 5.13 7.89 -0.25
CA ASP A 364 6.28 7.32 0.49
C ASP A 364 5.94 6.56 1.79
N GLN A 365 4.83 6.89 2.45
CA GLN A 365 4.35 6.17 3.64
C GLN A 365 3.68 4.81 3.32
N TYR A 366 3.05 4.69 2.15
CA TYR A 366 2.31 3.51 1.69
C TYR A 366 3.13 2.68 0.68
N ARG A 367 3.77 3.32 -0.32
CA ARG A 367 4.61 2.66 -1.34
C ARG A 367 3.90 1.48 -2.00
N GLY A 368 2.59 1.59 -2.19
CA GLY A 368 1.76 0.56 -2.77
C GLY A 368 1.41 -0.64 -1.88
N THR A 369 1.65 -0.61 -0.56
CA THR A 369 1.30 -1.72 0.35
C THR A 369 -0.18 -2.11 0.32
N HIS A 370 -1.06 -1.24 -0.17
CA HIS A 370 -2.50 -1.49 -0.28
C HIS A 370 -2.94 -1.95 -1.68
N LEU A 371 -2.04 -1.97 -2.68
CA LEU A 371 -2.41 -2.15 -4.09
C LEU A 371 -3.14 -3.46 -4.39
N MET A 372 -2.79 -4.57 -3.73
CA MET A 372 -3.52 -5.83 -3.91
C MET A 372 -4.99 -5.68 -3.51
N LYS A 373 -5.28 -4.94 -2.43
CA LYS A 373 -6.64 -4.67 -1.94
C LYS A 373 -7.38 -3.60 -2.73
N MET A 374 -6.64 -2.66 -3.32
CA MET A 374 -7.18 -1.74 -4.33
C MET A 374 -7.63 -2.51 -5.58
N LEU A 375 -6.77 -3.39 -6.11
CA LEU A 375 -7.09 -4.19 -7.28
C LEU A 375 -8.21 -5.22 -7.03
N ASP A 376 -8.24 -5.88 -5.87
CA ASP A 376 -9.35 -6.76 -5.44
C ASP A 376 -10.70 -6.02 -5.56
N SER A 377 -10.76 -4.78 -5.06
CA SER A 377 -11.98 -3.97 -5.12
C SER A 377 -12.31 -3.50 -6.54
N PHE A 378 -11.34 -2.93 -7.26
CA PHE A 378 -11.57 -2.41 -8.61
C PHE A 378 -11.90 -3.51 -9.63
N ASP A 379 -11.42 -4.75 -9.46
CA ASP A 379 -11.86 -5.91 -10.24
C ASP A 379 -13.28 -6.36 -9.87
N ALA A 380 -13.59 -6.44 -8.58
CA ALA A 380 -14.93 -6.80 -8.10
C ALA A 380 -15.99 -5.83 -8.62
N ARG A 381 -15.65 -4.55 -8.74
CA ARG A 381 -16.49 -3.47 -9.29
C ARG A 381 -16.43 -3.34 -10.82
N GLY A 382 -15.63 -4.15 -11.51
CA GLY A 382 -15.51 -4.14 -12.97
C GLY A 382 -14.72 -2.96 -13.56
N LEU A 383 -14.22 -2.06 -12.72
CA LEU A 383 -13.45 -0.88 -13.10
C LEU A 383 -12.08 -1.25 -13.67
N LEU A 384 -11.39 -2.21 -13.04
CA LEU A 384 -10.13 -2.78 -13.51
C LEU A 384 -10.26 -4.29 -13.72
N LYS A 385 -11.34 -4.71 -14.39
CA LYS A 385 -11.68 -6.14 -14.56
C LYS A 385 -10.56 -6.91 -15.24
N VAL A 386 -9.95 -7.86 -14.53
CA VAL A 386 -8.95 -8.78 -15.07
C VAL A 386 -9.65 -9.95 -15.73
N ASP A 387 -9.26 -10.21 -16.98
CA ASP A 387 -9.72 -11.34 -17.78
C ASP A 387 -9.07 -12.65 -17.26
N PRO A 388 -9.85 -13.72 -16.99
CA PRO A 388 -9.30 -15.02 -16.57
C PRO A 388 -8.35 -15.68 -17.58
N ALA A 389 -8.29 -15.23 -18.83
CA ALA A 389 -7.39 -15.71 -19.86
C ALA A 389 -6.13 -14.83 -20.04
N ALA A 390 -5.94 -13.81 -19.21
CA ALA A 390 -4.62 -13.22 -18.98
C ALA A 390 -3.79 -14.17 -18.10
N ASN A 391 -2.48 -14.26 -18.33
CA ASN A 391 -1.60 -15.13 -17.54
C ASN A 391 -0.20 -14.51 -17.47
N LEU A 392 0.24 -14.16 -16.26
CA LEU A 392 1.44 -13.37 -16.04
C LEU A 392 2.63 -14.22 -15.60
N PHE A 393 3.83 -13.80 -15.99
CA PHE A 393 5.06 -14.37 -15.44
C PHE A 393 6.21 -13.36 -15.39
N ILE A 394 7.20 -13.69 -14.57
CA ILE A 394 8.50 -13.02 -14.44
C ILE A 394 9.54 -14.13 -14.62
N LYS A 395 10.51 -13.98 -15.52
CA LYS A 395 11.44 -15.07 -15.85
C LYS A 395 12.39 -15.42 -14.72
N ASP A 396 12.56 -16.71 -14.46
CA ASP A 396 13.63 -17.25 -13.62
C ASP A 396 15.01 -17.21 -14.32
N ASP A 397 15.06 -17.51 -15.61
CA ASP A 397 16.25 -17.36 -16.44
C ASP A 397 15.94 -16.91 -17.89
N SER A 398 16.98 -16.73 -18.72
CA SER A 398 16.79 -16.26 -20.09
C SER A 398 15.96 -17.20 -20.98
N ALA A 399 16.02 -18.51 -20.72
CA ALA A 399 15.34 -19.57 -21.48
C ALA A 399 13.93 -19.90 -20.96
N ASP A 400 13.57 -19.45 -19.75
CA ASP A 400 12.27 -19.66 -19.13
C ASP A 400 11.09 -19.28 -20.06
N PRO A 401 10.18 -20.22 -20.41
CA PRO A 401 8.98 -19.95 -21.20
C PRO A 401 7.80 -19.40 -20.37
N GLY A 402 7.98 -19.20 -19.07
CA GLY A 402 6.96 -18.75 -18.12
C GLY A 402 6.04 -19.87 -17.63
N THR A 403 6.49 -21.12 -17.60
CA THR A 403 5.65 -22.27 -17.23
C THR A 403 5.75 -22.63 -15.75
N GLU A 404 4.61 -22.90 -15.11
CA GLU A 404 4.53 -23.53 -13.79
C GLU A 404 5.42 -24.77 -13.71
N SER A 405 6.05 -24.97 -12.55
CA SER A 405 7.05 -26.03 -12.33
C SER A 405 8.25 -25.96 -13.28
N TYR A 406 8.74 -24.75 -13.62
CA TYR A 406 10.01 -24.54 -14.33
C TYR A 406 11.19 -24.49 -13.37
N HIS A 407 12.08 -25.49 -13.45
CA HIS A 407 13.25 -25.58 -12.58
C HIS A 407 14.49 -25.04 -13.30
N ALA A 408 14.60 -23.72 -13.38
CA ALA A 408 15.76 -23.04 -13.93
C ALA A 408 17.06 -23.47 -13.19
N PRO A 409 18.21 -23.61 -13.88
CA PRO A 409 19.46 -23.99 -13.23
C PRO A 409 19.97 -22.96 -12.21
N VAL A 410 19.47 -21.71 -12.27
CA VAL A 410 19.87 -20.54 -11.46
C VAL A 410 18.69 -19.54 -11.31
N PHE A 411 17.52 -19.97 -10.81
CA PHE A 411 16.35 -19.07 -10.65
C PHE A 411 16.63 -17.85 -9.75
N TRP A 412 17.62 -17.93 -8.87
CA TRP A 412 18.01 -16.88 -7.92
C TRP A 412 18.81 -15.71 -8.52
N ASP A 413 18.98 -15.64 -9.84
CA ASP A 413 19.62 -14.50 -10.53
C ASP A 413 18.80 -13.99 -11.73
N SER A 414 17.46 -13.99 -11.61
CA SER A 414 16.47 -13.62 -12.63
C SER A 414 16.90 -12.43 -13.53
N PRO A 415 16.74 -12.53 -14.87
CA PRO A 415 17.02 -11.44 -15.82
C PRO A 415 15.89 -10.40 -15.92
N ASP A 416 14.73 -10.69 -15.34
CA ASP A 416 13.56 -9.83 -15.32
C ASP A 416 13.46 -8.99 -14.04
N VAL A 417 14.20 -9.35 -12.99
CA VAL A 417 14.30 -8.57 -11.75
C VAL A 417 15.63 -7.82 -11.71
N TRP A 418 15.64 -6.55 -11.27
CA TRP A 418 16.87 -5.82 -10.96
C TRP A 418 16.67 -4.65 -9.98
N VAL A 419 17.75 -3.94 -9.70
CA VAL A 419 17.83 -2.74 -8.85
C VAL A 419 18.60 -1.65 -9.59
N ARG A 420 18.20 -0.39 -9.40
CA ARG A 420 18.93 0.82 -9.81
C ARG A 420 19.18 1.73 -8.60
N ASN A 421 20.25 2.51 -8.61
CA ASN A 421 20.51 3.52 -7.57
C ASN A 421 19.75 4.85 -7.80
N HIS A 422 19.05 4.97 -8.93
CA HIS A 422 18.25 6.13 -9.35
C HIS A 422 17.01 5.65 -10.09
N ASP A 423 15.93 6.45 -10.10
CA ASP A 423 14.84 6.22 -11.06
C ASP A 423 15.23 6.75 -12.44
N ASP A 424 15.89 5.91 -13.22
CA ASP A 424 16.39 6.23 -14.57
C ASP A 424 15.82 5.33 -15.67
N ASN A 425 14.98 4.36 -15.31
CA ASN A 425 14.46 3.30 -16.18
C ASN A 425 15.54 2.46 -16.88
N GLY A 426 16.78 2.48 -16.39
CA GLY A 426 17.88 1.65 -16.88
C GLY A 426 17.60 0.17 -16.64
N THR A 427 18.07 -0.68 -17.55
CA THR A 427 17.77 -2.13 -17.57
C THR A 427 18.88 -3.02 -16.97
N THR A 428 19.94 -2.41 -16.43
CA THR A 428 21.10 -3.11 -15.85
C THR A 428 21.04 -3.08 -14.33
N HIS A 429 21.27 -4.22 -13.68
CA HIS A 429 21.36 -4.33 -12.23
C HIS A 429 22.58 -3.59 -11.65
N GLU A 430 22.32 -2.64 -10.75
CA GLU A 430 23.31 -2.01 -9.87
C GLU A 430 23.28 -2.62 -8.47
N GLN A 431 24.41 -2.56 -7.76
CA GLN A 431 24.44 -2.96 -6.35
C GLN A 431 23.67 -1.95 -5.49
N PRO A 432 22.84 -2.39 -4.52
CA PRO A 432 22.08 -1.48 -3.68
C PRO A 432 22.99 -0.53 -2.91
N LYS A 433 22.69 0.77 -2.97
CA LYS A 433 23.49 1.80 -2.30
C LYS A 433 22.91 2.10 -0.93
N ALA A 434 23.54 1.55 0.10
CA ALA A 434 23.17 1.78 1.50
C ALA A 434 23.15 3.28 1.87
N GLY A 435 22.13 3.70 2.64
CA GLY A 435 21.99 5.09 3.09
C GLY A 435 21.46 6.08 2.03
N SER A 436 21.04 5.61 0.86
CA SER A 436 20.24 6.39 -0.09
C SER A 436 19.06 5.57 -0.61
N ASP A 437 18.05 6.24 -1.17
CA ASP A 437 16.98 5.55 -1.88
C ASP A 437 17.54 4.77 -3.08
N ASN A 438 16.92 3.64 -3.37
CA ASN A 438 17.17 2.81 -4.54
C ASN A 438 15.81 2.50 -5.21
N TRP A 439 15.79 1.86 -6.36
CA TRP A 439 14.55 1.46 -7.04
C TRP A 439 14.62 0.00 -7.44
N PHE A 440 13.59 -0.77 -7.07
CA PHE A 440 13.34 -2.11 -7.59
C PHE A 440 12.71 -2.00 -8.99
N TYR A 441 13.09 -2.91 -9.87
CA TYR A 441 12.47 -3.07 -11.20
C TYR A 441 12.11 -4.53 -11.44
N ALA A 442 10.96 -4.75 -12.08
CA ALA A 442 10.52 -6.06 -12.56
C ALA A 442 9.95 -5.93 -13.98
N ARG A 443 10.40 -6.79 -14.88
CA ARG A 443 9.74 -7.05 -16.16
C ARG A 443 8.67 -8.12 -15.94
N VAL A 444 7.44 -7.81 -16.29
CA VAL A 444 6.32 -8.76 -16.28
C VAL A 444 5.91 -9.04 -17.72
N HIS A 445 5.78 -10.32 -18.05
CA HIS A 445 5.30 -10.83 -19.32
C HIS A 445 3.85 -11.32 -19.20
N ASN A 446 3.07 -11.25 -20.28
CA ASN A 446 1.76 -11.90 -20.38
C ASN A 446 1.80 -12.96 -21.49
N ARG A 447 1.69 -14.25 -21.14
CA ARG A 447 1.56 -15.38 -22.10
C ARG A 447 0.11 -15.84 -22.29
N GLY A 448 -0.83 -15.22 -21.60
CA GLY A 448 -2.27 -15.46 -21.77
C GLY A 448 -2.77 -15.05 -23.15
N THR A 449 -3.99 -15.45 -23.47
CA THR A 449 -4.66 -15.09 -24.74
C THR A 449 -5.46 -13.78 -24.65
N ALA A 450 -5.69 -13.26 -23.43
CA ALA A 450 -6.32 -11.97 -23.18
C ALA A 450 -5.37 -10.95 -22.55
N ALA A 451 -5.68 -9.65 -22.69
CA ALA A 451 -4.90 -8.57 -22.09
C ALA A 451 -5.16 -8.48 -20.58
N CYS A 452 -4.09 -8.32 -19.79
CA CYS A 452 -4.23 -8.07 -18.36
C CYS A 452 -4.56 -6.59 -18.13
N ARG A 453 -5.84 -6.28 -17.85
CA ARG A 453 -6.31 -4.89 -17.63
C ARG A 453 -5.51 -4.18 -16.55
N ALA A 454 -5.25 -4.85 -15.44
CA ALA A 454 -4.47 -4.37 -14.30
C ALA A 454 -3.80 -5.55 -13.56
N PHE A 455 -2.67 -5.29 -12.91
CA PHE A 455 -1.94 -6.22 -12.04
C PHE A 455 -1.11 -5.44 -11.00
N VAL A 456 -0.58 -6.15 -10.01
CA VAL A 456 0.30 -5.58 -8.97
C VAL A 456 1.58 -6.39 -8.89
N VAL A 457 2.73 -5.74 -8.78
CA VAL A 457 4.01 -6.39 -8.47
C VAL A 457 4.49 -5.95 -7.11
N THR A 458 4.70 -6.90 -6.20
CA THR A 458 5.22 -6.64 -4.86
C THR A 458 6.71 -6.94 -4.78
N PHE A 459 7.45 -6.15 -4.00
CA PHE A 459 8.90 -6.29 -3.80
C PHE A 459 9.24 -6.42 -2.31
N ASN A 460 10.10 -7.38 -1.99
CA ASN A 460 10.60 -7.62 -0.63
C ASN A 460 12.07 -8.05 -0.66
N VAL A 461 12.80 -7.83 0.42
CA VAL A 461 14.20 -8.25 0.55
C VAL A 461 14.41 -9.00 1.86
N LYS A 462 14.75 -10.29 1.79
CA LYS A 462 15.18 -11.06 2.95
C LYS A 462 16.70 -10.88 3.15
N LEU A 463 17.10 -10.50 4.37
CA LEU A 463 18.50 -10.29 4.76
C LEU A 463 19.19 -11.57 5.27
N TRP A 464 18.56 -12.72 5.05
CA TRP A 464 19.13 -14.04 5.28
C TRP A 464 19.08 -14.82 3.97
N LEU A 465 20.15 -15.54 3.67
CA LEU A 465 20.25 -16.34 2.46
C LEU A 465 19.48 -17.65 2.64
N GLY A 466 18.25 -17.71 2.17
CA GLY A 466 17.49 -18.94 2.04
C GLY A 466 17.74 -19.62 0.70
N THR A 467 17.85 -20.95 0.70
CA THR A 467 17.71 -21.74 -0.53
C THR A 467 16.25 -21.90 -0.96
N GLU A 468 15.31 -21.91 0.00
CA GLU A 468 13.89 -22.22 -0.20
C GLU A 468 12.99 -21.12 0.43
N PHE A 469 12.64 -20.07 -0.32
CA PHE A 469 11.63 -19.09 0.11
C PHE A 469 10.21 -19.55 -0.28
N ILE A 470 9.19 -19.14 0.47
CA ILE A 470 7.79 -19.56 0.30
C ILE A 470 6.81 -18.38 0.24
N TYR A 471 5.93 -18.38 -0.75
CA TYR A 471 4.77 -17.47 -0.81
C TYR A 471 3.64 -17.94 0.14
N PRO A 472 2.90 -17.03 0.81
CA PRO A 472 3.04 -15.57 0.83
C PRO A 472 4.10 -15.04 1.81
N ASN A 473 4.53 -15.86 2.77
CA ASN A 473 5.25 -15.41 3.97
C ASN A 473 6.58 -14.70 3.66
N ASP A 474 7.34 -15.19 2.68
CA ASP A 474 8.59 -14.54 2.31
C ASP A 474 8.40 -13.34 1.35
N PHE A 475 7.32 -13.34 0.57
CA PHE A 475 7.10 -12.36 -0.49
C PHE A 475 6.35 -11.12 0.01
N ILE A 476 5.20 -11.29 0.68
CA ILE A 476 4.29 -10.17 0.98
C ILE A 476 4.11 -9.83 2.47
N ASN A 477 4.64 -10.63 3.40
CA ASN A 477 4.43 -10.46 4.84
C ASN A 477 5.71 -10.11 5.63
N PRO A 478 5.99 -8.83 5.90
CA PRO A 478 5.52 -7.65 5.17
C PRO A 478 6.29 -7.48 3.86
N LEU A 479 5.70 -6.79 2.88
CA LEU A 479 6.41 -6.27 1.69
C LEU A 479 7.05 -4.90 1.98
N ILE A 480 8.06 -4.52 1.19
CA ILE A 480 8.73 -3.21 1.33
C ILE A 480 7.96 -2.14 0.54
N SER A 481 7.72 -2.43 -0.73
CA SER A 481 7.00 -1.58 -1.70
C SER A 481 6.34 -2.44 -2.79
N ALA A 482 5.34 -1.90 -3.48
CA ALA A 482 4.70 -2.54 -4.63
C ALA A 482 4.34 -1.50 -5.70
N ALA A 483 4.19 -1.95 -6.95
CA ALA A 483 3.86 -1.12 -8.11
C ALA A 483 2.66 -1.69 -8.87
N PRO A 484 1.74 -0.86 -9.38
CA PRO A 484 0.72 -1.31 -10.30
C PRO A 484 1.29 -1.46 -11.72
N GLY A 485 0.58 -2.20 -12.57
CA GLY A 485 0.78 -2.20 -14.01
C GLY A 485 -0.55 -2.41 -14.72
N PHE A 486 -0.71 -1.83 -15.91
CA PHE A 486 -1.99 -1.75 -16.62
C PHE A 486 -1.86 -2.15 -18.09
N ASN A 487 -2.95 -2.63 -18.68
CA ASN A 487 -3.12 -2.88 -20.12
C ASN A 487 -2.04 -3.75 -20.80
N LEU A 488 -1.55 -4.79 -20.10
CA LEU A 488 -0.51 -5.67 -20.63
C LEU A 488 -1.08 -6.69 -21.63
N ALA A 489 -0.90 -6.42 -22.92
CA ALA A 489 -1.41 -7.21 -24.03
C ALA A 489 -0.85 -8.65 -24.10
N PRO A 490 -1.55 -9.60 -24.77
CA PRO A 490 -1.05 -10.95 -25.05
C PRO A 490 0.32 -10.94 -25.74
N GLY A 491 1.25 -11.76 -25.25
CA GLY A 491 2.62 -11.88 -25.78
C GLY A 491 3.53 -10.68 -25.50
N ALA A 492 3.04 -9.63 -24.84
CA ALA A 492 3.82 -8.44 -24.51
C ALA A 492 4.54 -8.56 -23.15
N SER A 493 5.43 -7.60 -22.90
CA SER A 493 6.09 -7.40 -21.60
C SER A 493 6.18 -5.93 -21.25
N VAL A 494 6.01 -5.59 -19.98
CA VAL A 494 6.19 -4.23 -19.46
C VAL A 494 7.15 -4.25 -18.27
N VAL A 495 7.85 -3.15 -18.03
CA VAL A 495 8.69 -2.97 -16.84
C VAL A 495 7.95 -2.09 -15.86
N VAL A 496 7.73 -2.60 -14.65
CA VAL A 496 7.24 -1.82 -13.51
C VAL A 496 8.37 -1.58 -12.50
N LYS A 497 8.22 -0.55 -11.68
CA LYS A 497 9.26 -0.09 -10.75
C LYS A 497 8.65 0.37 -9.43
N ALA A 498 9.38 0.19 -8.34
CA ALA A 498 8.97 0.68 -7.02
C ALA A 498 10.18 1.26 -6.27
N LYS A 499 9.97 2.39 -5.58
CA LYS A 499 10.99 2.99 -4.71
C LYS A 499 11.33 2.03 -3.56
N TRP A 500 12.61 1.84 -3.30
CA TRP A 500 13.17 1.16 -2.12
C TRP A 500 13.78 2.24 -1.20
N PRO A 501 13.06 2.68 -0.15
CA PRO A 501 13.53 3.79 0.68
C PRO A 501 14.80 3.44 1.44
N ALA A 502 15.70 4.42 1.62
CA ALA A 502 17.00 4.28 2.27
C ALA A 502 16.96 3.56 3.62
N ALA A 503 15.88 3.73 4.40
CA ALA A 503 15.66 3.10 5.70
C ALA A 503 15.47 1.57 5.65
N PHE A 504 15.13 1.01 4.48
CA PHE A 504 14.98 -0.42 4.24
C PHE A 504 16.13 -1.01 3.42
N VAL A 505 17.10 -0.20 2.98
CA VAL A 505 18.29 -0.67 2.26
C VAL A 505 19.33 -1.13 3.29
N PRO A 506 19.81 -2.38 3.23
CA PRO A 506 20.73 -2.89 4.24
C PRO A 506 22.12 -2.24 4.12
N PRO A 507 22.98 -2.34 5.16
CA PRO A 507 24.37 -1.88 5.11
C PRO A 507 25.15 -2.55 3.98
N ALA A 508 26.04 -1.82 3.32
CA ALA A 508 26.88 -2.39 2.26
C ALA A 508 27.72 -3.58 2.76
N GLY A 509 27.77 -4.67 1.98
CA GLY A 509 28.30 -5.97 2.37
C GLY A 509 27.25 -6.93 2.97
N SER A 510 25.96 -6.60 2.91
CA SER A 510 24.85 -7.42 3.45
C SER A 510 24.13 -8.18 2.35
N HIS A 511 24.36 -9.49 2.28
CA HIS A 511 23.77 -10.32 1.23
C HIS A 511 22.25 -10.45 1.39
N GLY A 512 21.50 -9.95 0.39
CA GLY A 512 20.04 -9.95 0.37
C GLY A 512 19.47 -10.83 -0.74
N CYS A 513 18.26 -11.34 -0.52
CA CYS A 513 17.45 -11.96 -1.56
C CYS A 513 16.25 -11.05 -1.86
N LEU A 514 16.26 -10.42 -3.03
CA LEU A 514 15.09 -9.72 -3.58
C LEU A 514 14.10 -10.77 -4.07
N LEU A 515 12.88 -10.69 -3.54
CA LEU A 515 11.76 -11.55 -3.87
C LEU A 515 10.65 -10.69 -4.50
N VAL A 516 10.11 -11.18 -5.60
CA VAL A 516 9.13 -10.46 -6.42
C VAL A 516 7.95 -11.38 -6.72
N SER A 517 6.72 -10.85 -6.66
CA SER A 517 5.54 -11.57 -7.13
C SER A 517 4.58 -10.70 -7.93
N ALA A 518 4.12 -11.19 -9.07
CA ALA A 518 3.07 -10.60 -9.90
C ALA A 518 1.68 -11.16 -9.51
N TYR A 519 0.75 -10.26 -9.19
CA TYR A 519 -0.55 -10.58 -8.61
C TYR A 519 -1.72 -10.09 -9.47
N THR A 520 -2.77 -10.91 -9.59
CA THR A 520 -4.09 -10.49 -10.08
C THR A 520 -5.23 -11.14 -9.26
N PRO A 521 -6.47 -10.59 -9.31
CA PRO A 521 -7.69 -11.22 -8.81
C PRO A 521 -8.19 -12.46 -9.61
N ARG A 522 -7.33 -13.06 -10.43
CA ARG A 522 -7.62 -14.26 -11.24
C ARG A 522 -6.57 -15.35 -11.07
N GLU A 523 -5.32 -14.93 -10.98
CA GLU A 523 -4.15 -15.78 -10.85
C GLU A 523 -3.57 -15.57 -9.45
N HIS A 524 -3.89 -16.51 -8.57
CA HIS A 524 -3.48 -16.49 -7.17
C HIS A 524 -2.41 -17.54 -6.91
N VAL A 525 -1.20 -17.08 -6.57
CA VAL A 525 -0.13 -17.94 -6.09
C VAL A 525 -0.59 -18.67 -4.81
N PRO A 526 -0.57 -20.02 -4.75
CA PRO A 526 -0.97 -20.75 -3.56
C PRO A 526 -0.05 -20.51 -2.35
N SER A 527 -0.59 -20.69 -1.15
CA SER A 527 0.25 -20.71 0.06
C SER A 527 1.11 -21.99 0.10
N GLY A 528 2.40 -21.85 0.34
CA GLY A 528 3.38 -22.94 0.32
C GLY A 528 4.20 -23.04 -0.98
N THR A 529 3.92 -22.21 -1.98
CA THR A 529 4.56 -22.23 -3.31
C THR A 529 5.96 -21.60 -3.29
N HIS A 530 6.92 -22.25 -3.95
CA HIS A 530 8.27 -21.73 -4.20
C HIS A 530 8.38 -21.08 -5.59
N VAL A 531 9.50 -20.37 -5.84
CA VAL A 531 9.76 -19.66 -7.10
C VAL A 531 9.58 -20.55 -8.33
N TRP A 532 10.33 -21.65 -8.40
CA TRP A 532 10.30 -22.62 -9.50
C TRP A 532 8.93 -23.30 -9.72
N ASP A 533 8.02 -23.26 -8.74
CA ASP A 533 6.73 -23.92 -8.84
C ASP A 533 5.72 -23.10 -9.67
N HIS A 534 5.87 -21.77 -9.74
CA HIS A 534 4.87 -20.86 -10.31
C HIS A 534 5.49 -19.56 -10.88
N GLY A 535 5.30 -19.32 -12.18
CA GLY A 535 5.98 -18.24 -12.93
C GLY A 535 5.62 -16.81 -12.51
N ASN A 536 4.61 -16.61 -11.66
CA ASN A 536 4.29 -15.32 -11.04
C ASN A 536 5.32 -14.89 -9.98
N LEU A 537 6.20 -15.80 -9.52
CA LEU A 537 7.24 -15.54 -8.53
C LEU A 537 8.62 -15.43 -9.21
N ALA A 538 9.50 -14.57 -8.69
CA ALA A 538 10.91 -14.53 -9.11
C ALA A 538 11.84 -14.11 -7.96
N GLN A 539 13.13 -14.46 -8.08
CA GLN A 539 14.17 -14.14 -7.11
C GLN A 539 15.41 -13.50 -7.76
N LYS A 540 16.03 -12.56 -7.05
CA LYS A 540 17.40 -12.10 -7.35
C LYS A 540 18.25 -11.95 -6.10
N ASN A 541 19.44 -12.55 -6.11
CA ASN A 541 20.47 -12.25 -5.14
C ASN A 541 21.08 -10.86 -5.35
N LEU A 542 21.02 -10.05 -4.29
CA LEU A 542 21.63 -8.73 -4.16
C LEU A 542 22.90 -8.82 -3.30
N GLU A 543 23.81 -7.87 -3.48
CA GLU A 543 25.17 -7.77 -2.88
C GLU A 543 26.24 -8.59 -3.63
N ILE A 544 27.43 -7.98 -3.71
CA ILE A 544 28.67 -8.61 -4.15
C ILE A 544 29.71 -8.34 -3.05
N ALA A 545 30.23 -9.37 -2.40
CA ALA A 545 31.27 -9.19 -1.39
C ALA A 545 32.53 -8.58 -2.03
N VAL A 546 33.28 -7.78 -1.28
CA VAL A 546 34.51 -7.13 -1.78
C VAL A 546 35.69 -7.54 -0.92
N ALA A 547 36.74 -8.09 -1.54
CA ALA A 547 37.87 -8.70 -0.85
C ALA A 547 39.16 -8.62 -1.68
N ASP A 548 40.32 -8.81 -1.03
CA ASP A 548 41.63 -8.72 -1.66
C ASP A 548 42.18 -10.11 -2.03
N ALA A 549 43.16 -10.18 -2.92
CA ALA A 549 43.68 -11.45 -3.44
C ALA A 549 44.39 -12.30 -2.35
N GLY A 550 43.69 -13.29 -1.81
CA GLY A 550 44.15 -14.16 -0.72
C GLY A 550 43.30 -14.08 0.56
N ASP A 551 42.32 -13.17 0.61
CA ASP A 551 41.36 -13.05 1.72
C ASP A 551 40.41 -14.26 1.83
N VAL A 552 39.65 -14.31 2.92
CA VAL A 552 38.56 -15.27 3.13
C VAL A 552 37.24 -14.53 3.35
N VAL A 553 36.32 -14.65 2.40
CA VAL A 553 34.96 -14.13 2.50
C VAL A 553 34.09 -15.16 3.22
N ALA A 554 33.38 -14.74 4.28
CA ALA A 554 32.46 -15.60 5.02
C ALA A 554 31.01 -15.14 4.87
N VAL A 555 30.14 -16.01 4.35
CA VAL A 555 28.69 -15.78 4.23
C VAL A 555 27.92 -16.70 5.17
N GLN A 556 26.70 -16.30 5.57
CA GLN A 556 25.80 -17.11 6.39
C GLN A 556 24.49 -17.37 5.64
N PHE A 557 24.07 -18.63 5.57
CA PHE A 557 22.89 -19.07 4.83
C PHE A 557 22.13 -20.15 5.57
N ARG A 558 20.87 -20.35 5.17
CA ARG A 558 19.92 -21.34 5.70
C ARG A 558 19.52 -22.26 4.58
N VAL A 559 19.41 -23.55 4.91
CA VAL A 559 19.00 -24.61 4.00
C VAL A 559 17.87 -25.40 4.63
N GLY A 560 16.88 -25.81 3.85
CA GLY A 560 15.60 -26.29 4.37
C GLY A 560 14.67 -25.15 4.81
N ASN A 561 13.40 -25.47 5.02
CA ASN A 561 12.36 -24.53 5.38
C ASN A 561 11.47 -25.05 6.52
N THR A 562 11.17 -24.21 7.50
CA THR A 562 10.38 -24.54 8.70
C THR A 562 8.89 -24.83 8.41
N GLN A 563 8.42 -24.60 7.18
CA GLN A 563 7.06 -24.92 6.75
C GLN A 563 6.95 -26.30 6.07
N LEU A 564 8.07 -26.92 5.63
CA LEU A 564 8.06 -28.23 4.98
C LEU A 564 7.48 -29.32 5.89
N THR A 565 6.41 -29.97 5.45
CA THR A 565 5.72 -31.03 6.20
C THR A 565 6.33 -32.42 5.98
N THR A 566 7.16 -32.59 4.96
CA THR A 566 7.87 -33.83 4.60
C THR A 566 9.33 -33.81 5.03
N ARG A 567 9.93 -35.00 5.21
CA ARG A 567 11.37 -35.14 5.43
C ARG A 567 12.05 -35.17 4.07
N ASN A 568 12.80 -34.12 3.75
CA ASN A 568 13.46 -33.98 2.47
C ASN A 568 14.96 -34.26 2.62
N VAL A 569 15.47 -35.20 1.83
CA VAL A 569 16.90 -35.41 1.62
C VAL A 569 17.28 -34.74 0.30
N PHE A 570 18.36 -33.98 0.30
CA PHE A 570 18.81 -33.22 -0.86
C PHE A 570 20.35 -33.19 -0.96
N ARG A 571 20.86 -32.94 -2.16
CA ARG A 571 22.27 -32.57 -2.36
C ARG A 571 22.41 -31.07 -2.09
N LEU A 572 23.33 -30.69 -1.20
CA LEU A 572 23.88 -29.34 -1.22
C LEU A 572 25.14 -29.35 -2.09
N GLU A 573 25.10 -28.69 -3.23
CA GLU A 573 26.17 -28.63 -4.22
C GLU A 573 26.77 -27.21 -4.31
N ILE A 574 28.09 -27.14 -4.26
CA ILE A 574 28.88 -25.93 -4.45
C ILE A 574 29.43 -25.93 -5.88
N ARG A 575 28.96 -24.98 -6.69
CA ARG A 575 29.41 -24.77 -8.08
C ARG A 575 30.43 -23.64 -8.12
N LYS A 576 31.66 -23.98 -8.52
CA LYS A 576 32.82 -23.08 -8.56
C LYS A 576 33.23 -22.76 -10.01
N PRO A 577 33.65 -21.51 -10.30
CA PRO A 577 34.08 -21.12 -11.64
C PRO A 577 35.42 -21.78 -12.03
N ILE A 578 36.32 -21.96 -11.05
CA ILE A 578 37.57 -22.74 -11.13
C ILE A 578 37.59 -23.76 -10.00
N ALA A 579 38.23 -24.91 -10.20
CA ALA A 579 38.10 -26.06 -9.30
C ALA A 579 38.81 -25.85 -7.94
N GLU A 580 39.80 -24.97 -7.94
CA GLU A 580 40.83 -24.76 -6.92
C GLU A 580 40.40 -23.80 -5.79
N ILE A 581 39.28 -23.08 -5.95
CA ILE A 581 38.76 -22.20 -4.89
C ILE A 581 38.50 -23.05 -3.62
N PRO A 582 39.16 -22.74 -2.49
CA PRO A 582 38.94 -23.45 -1.25
C PRO A 582 37.64 -22.95 -0.61
N VAL A 583 36.77 -23.89 -0.27
CA VAL A 583 35.49 -23.61 0.40
C VAL A 583 35.41 -24.48 1.65
N THR A 584 35.12 -23.86 2.79
CA THR A 584 34.81 -24.58 4.04
C THR A 584 33.43 -24.21 4.54
N LEU A 585 32.77 -25.17 5.19
CA LEU A 585 31.45 -25.06 5.77
C LEU A 585 31.56 -25.25 7.28
N THR A 586 30.86 -24.40 8.03
CA THR A 586 30.80 -24.43 9.50
C THR A 586 29.35 -24.31 9.96
N ALA A 587 28.97 -25.05 10.99
CA ALA A 587 27.64 -25.06 11.59
C ALA A 587 27.73 -25.59 13.03
N GLU A 588 26.60 -25.92 13.66
CA GLU A 588 26.63 -26.60 14.96
C GLU A 588 27.44 -27.91 14.90
N PRO A 589 28.27 -28.22 15.92
CA PRO A 589 29.09 -29.45 15.93
C PRO A 589 28.29 -30.75 15.80
N LYS A 590 27.03 -30.79 16.27
CA LYS A 590 26.12 -31.94 16.09
C LYS A 590 25.76 -32.13 14.61
N LEU A 591 25.37 -31.05 13.94
CA LEU A 591 25.03 -31.06 12.51
C LEU A 591 26.26 -31.41 11.66
N MET A 592 27.42 -30.80 11.93
CA MET A 592 28.65 -31.13 11.19
C MET A 592 29.08 -32.60 11.34
N ARG A 593 28.84 -33.23 12.50
CA ARG A 593 29.04 -34.69 12.67
C ARG A 593 28.00 -35.48 11.89
N ALA A 594 26.71 -35.17 12.02
CA ALA A 594 25.65 -35.85 11.26
C ALA A 594 25.90 -35.83 9.73
N LEU A 595 26.45 -34.72 9.20
CA LEU A 595 26.82 -34.59 7.78
C LEU A 595 28.04 -35.44 7.36
N LEU A 596 28.90 -35.84 8.30
CA LEU A 596 29.99 -36.82 8.11
C LEU A 596 29.53 -38.27 8.34
N ASP A 597 28.58 -38.47 9.25
CA ASP A 597 28.06 -39.79 9.64
C ASP A 597 26.94 -40.30 8.70
N ALA A 598 26.28 -39.40 7.96
CA ALA A 598 25.20 -39.75 7.03
C ALA A 598 25.64 -40.79 5.98
N PRO A 599 24.78 -41.76 5.61
CA PRO A 599 25.12 -42.79 4.64
C PRO A 599 25.23 -42.23 3.22
N ILE A 600 26.30 -42.62 2.50
CA ILE A 600 26.49 -42.34 1.06
C ILE A 600 25.76 -43.40 0.18
N ALA A 601 25.10 -44.37 0.82
CA ALA A 601 24.26 -45.36 0.15
C ALA A 601 23.05 -44.70 -0.55
N PRO A 602 22.46 -45.33 -1.58
CA PRO A 602 21.19 -44.87 -2.14
C PRO A 602 20.12 -44.91 -1.05
N LEU A 603 19.74 -43.73 -0.57
CA LEU A 603 18.59 -43.59 0.31
C LEU A 603 17.35 -43.99 -0.47
N ALA A 604 16.52 -44.86 0.12
CA ALA A 604 15.26 -45.25 -0.47
C ALA A 604 14.44 -43.98 -0.72
N SER A 605 14.00 -43.79 -1.97
CA SER A 605 13.33 -42.57 -2.39
C SER A 605 12.18 -42.25 -1.42
N PRO A 606 12.06 -41.02 -0.89
CA PRO A 606 10.91 -40.64 -0.09
C PRO A 606 9.68 -40.95 -0.94
N ALA A 607 8.81 -41.85 -0.45
CA ALA A 607 7.70 -42.35 -1.23
C ALA A 607 6.85 -41.16 -1.69
N ALA A 608 6.43 -41.17 -2.95
CA ALA A 608 5.74 -40.06 -3.57
C ALA A 608 4.49 -39.72 -2.74
N VAL A 609 4.59 -38.62 -2.00
CA VAL A 609 3.51 -38.11 -1.17
C VAL A 609 2.43 -37.64 -2.12
N ARG A 610 1.32 -38.39 -2.18
CA ARG A 610 0.08 -37.82 -2.67
C ARG A 610 -0.25 -36.63 -1.80
N THR A 611 -0.36 -35.45 -2.41
CA THR A 611 -0.92 -34.25 -1.76
C THR A 611 -2.22 -34.67 -1.08
N PRO A 612 -2.39 -34.40 0.23
CA PRO A 612 -3.64 -34.74 0.91
C PRO A 612 -4.81 -34.04 0.20
N ALA A 613 -5.99 -34.67 0.25
CA ALA A 613 -7.21 -34.02 -0.22
C ALA A 613 -7.35 -32.69 0.54
N SER A 614 -7.73 -31.60 -0.13
CA SER A 614 -7.69 -30.29 0.51
C SER A 614 -8.89 -29.43 0.18
N ILE A 615 -9.44 -28.76 1.19
CA ILE A 615 -10.40 -27.67 0.99
C ILE A 615 -9.57 -26.40 0.71
N SER A 616 -9.77 -25.83 -0.47
CA SER A 616 -9.22 -24.52 -0.83
C SER A 616 -10.30 -23.46 -0.64
N VAL A 617 -9.94 -22.31 -0.08
CA VAL A 617 -10.84 -21.20 0.19
C VAL A 617 -10.76 -20.21 -0.97
N HIS A 618 -11.83 -20.12 -1.76
CA HIS A 618 -11.89 -19.28 -2.97
C HIS A 618 -12.53 -17.90 -2.75
N GLU A 619 -13.24 -17.73 -1.63
CA GLU A 619 -13.85 -16.47 -1.17
C GLU A 619 -13.62 -16.31 0.34
N PRO A 620 -13.54 -15.09 0.92
CA PRO A 620 -13.20 -14.89 2.34
C PRO A 620 -14.20 -15.59 3.28
N THR A 621 -13.83 -16.75 3.80
CA THR A 621 -14.76 -17.66 4.48
C THR A 621 -14.56 -17.58 5.99
N ARG A 622 -15.61 -17.19 6.72
CA ARG A 622 -15.62 -17.19 8.19
C ARG A 622 -16.02 -18.57 8.70
N VAL A 623 -15.08 -19.28 9.33
CA VAL A 623 -15.29 -20.57 9.99
C VAL A 623 -15.11 -20.43 11.49
N THR A 624 -15.92 -21.13 12.27
CA THR A 624 -15.78 -21.17 13.73
C THR A 624 -15.03 -22.44 14.12
N LEU A 625 -13.88 -22.30 14.78
CA LEU A 625 -13.16 -23.42 15.36
C LEU A 625 -13.70 -23.65 16.78
N ASP A 626 -14.57 -24.64 16.89
CA ASP A 626 -15.12 -25.12 18.17
C ASP A 626 -14.40 -26.41 18.60
N HIS A 627 -14.00 -26.48 19.86
CA HIS A 627 -13.27 -27.61 20.43
C HIS A 627 -13.33 -27.59 21.95
N ALA A 628 -13.57 -28.73 22.60
CA ALA A 628 -13.80 -28.86 24.05
C ALA A 628 -12.62 -28.45 24.96
N ALA A 629 -11.45 -28.09 24.39
CA ALA A 629 -10.30 -27.54 25.12
C ALA A 629 -10.16 -26.00 24.98
N LEU A 630 -11.07 -25.33 24.27
CA LEU A 630 -11.13 -23.87 24.17
C LEU A 630 -12.22 -23.32 25.11
N PRO A 631 -12.03 -22.12 25.70
CA PRO A 631 -13.00 -21.53 26.61
C PRO A 631 -14.27 -21.01 25.92
N ALA A 632 -14.20 -20.79 24.59
CA ALA A 632 -15.32 -20.45 23.72
C ALA A 632 -14.94 -20.81 22.26
N PRO A 633 -15.93 -21.00 21.35
CA PRO A 633 -15.66 -21.20 19.93
C PRO A 633 -14.96 -19.98 19.31
N VAL A 634 -13.87 -20.18 18.57
CA VAL A 634 -13.05 -19.09 18.02
C VAL A 634 -13.41 -18.83 16.56
N PRO A 635 -13.94 -17.64 16.20
CA PRO A 635 -14.17 -17.28 14.81
C PRO A 635 -12.85 -16.98 14.09
N ILE A 636 -12.57 -17.70 13.01
CA ILE A 636 -11.41 -17.53 12.14
C ILE A 636 -11.93 -17.08 10.76
N VAL A 637 -11.33 -16.04 10.19
CA VAL A 637 -11.56 -15.68 8.78
C VAL A 637 -10.43 -16.29 7.96
N LEU A 638 -10.77 -17.26 7.12
CA LEU A 638 -9.86 -17.80 6.12
C LEU A 638 -9.90 -16.91 4.88
N GLY A 639 -8.77 -16.29 4.54
CA GLY A 639 -8.64 -15.49 3.33
C GLY A 639 -8.63 -16.36 2.07
N ILE A 640 -8.86 -15.74 0.91
CA ILE A 640 -8.71 -16.39 -0.40
C ILE A 640 -7.30 -17.01 -0.50
N GLY A 641 -7.22 -18.24 -1.00
CA GLY A 641 -5.98 -19.01 -1.08
C GLY A 641 -5.59 -19.76 0.20
N SER A 642 -6.39 -19.66 1.28
CA SER A 642 -6.22 -20.53 2.46
C SER A 642 -6.52 -21.99 2.10
N ARG A 643 -5.76 -22.93 2.68
CA ARG A 643 -5.87 -24.35 2.38
C ARG A 643 -5.95 -25.17 3.66
N ILE A 644 -6.95 -26.05 3.76
CA ILE A 644 -7.09 -27.03 4.84
C ILE A 644 -6.73 -28.41 4.27
N GLU A 645 -5.69 -29.05 4.80
CA GLU A 645 -5.29 -30.41 4.41
C GLU A 645 -6.11 -31.47 5.17
N LEU A 646 -6.69 -32.42 4.43
CA LEU A 646 -7.53 -33.50 4.95
C LEU A 646 -6.80 -34.84 4.84
N GLY A 647 -6.38 -35.36 6.00
CA GLY A 647 -5.82 -36.71 6.13
C GLY A 647 -4.29 -36.77 6.15
N GLN A 648 -3.77 -37.94 6.52
CA GLN A 648 -2.35 -38.27 6.46
C GLN A 648 -1.94 -38.63 5.02
N PRO A 649 -0.73 -38.22 4.56
CA PRO A 649 -0.28 -38.51 3.20
C PRO A 649 -0.08 -40.01 2.98
N ALA A 650 -0.66 -40.54 1.91
CA ALA A 650 -0.49 -41.93 1.50
C ALA A 650 0.82 -42.09 0.70
N LEU A 651 1.69 -42.99 1.16
CA LEU A 651 3.00 -43.29 0.56
C LEU A 651 2.82 -44.11 -0.75
N ALA A 652 3.12 -43.51 -1.91
CA ALA A 652 3.17 -44.24 -3.18
C ALA A 652 4.62 -44.58 -3.57
N ALA A 653 4.87 -45.80 -4.04
CA ALA A 653 6.20 -46.21 -4.50
C ALA A 653 6.62 -45.43 -5.76
N SER A 654 7.87 -44.97 -5.79
CA SER A 654 8.47 -44.20 -6.88
C SER A 654 9.94 -44.61 -7.12
N PRO A 655 10.55 -44.28 -8.27
CA PRO A 655 11.74 -44.98 -8.77
C PRO A 655 13.06 -44.59 -8.08
N THR A 656 14.11 -45.32 -8.45
CA THR A 656 15.47 -45.30 -7.90
C THR A 656 16.10 -43.89 -7.86
N ALA A 657 16.53 -43.46 -6.68
CA ALA A 657 17.24 -42.19 -6.47
C ALA A 657 18.62 -42.16 -7.17
N MET A 658 19.08 -40.95 -7.56
CA MET A 658 20.45 -40.72 -8.02
C MET A 658 21.42 -40.52 -6.85
N PHE A 659 22.69 -40.87 -7.09
CA PHE A 659 23.70 -41.06 -6.03
C PHE A 659 24.19 -39.76 -5.38
N LEU A 660 23.96 -39.61 -4.07
CA LEU A 660 24.43 -38.48 -3.26
C LEU A 660 25.89 -38.67 -2.81
N ARG A 661 26.84 -38.48 -3.73
CA ARG A 661 28.28 -38.49 -3.41
C ARG A 661 28.66 -37.41 -2.38
N ARG A 662 29.50 -37.74 -1.40
CA ARG A 662 30.10 -36.80 -0.45
C ARG A 662 31.47 -36.32 -0.97
N ASP A 663 31.62 -35.01 -1.11
CA ASP A 663 32.83 -34.32 -1.60
C ASP A 663 33.46 -33.42 -0.51
N ILE A 664 33.43 -33.86 0.75
CA ILE A 664 33.95 -33.10 1.90
C ILE A 664 34.91 -33.90 2.80
N GLU A 665 35.88 -33.18 3.37
CA GLU A 665 36.84 -33.65 4.37
C GLU A 665 36.60 -32.98 5.72
N ALA A 666 36.86 -33.69 6.82
CA ALA A 666 36.80 -33.12 8.17
C ALA A 666 38.04 -32.27 8.48
N VAL A 667 37.86 -31.01 8.86
CA VAL A 667 38.92 -30.15 9.39
C VAL A 667 38.88 -30.20 10.91
N THR A 668 39.91 -30.82 11.50
CA THR A 668 40.05 -30.95 12.95
C THR A 668 41.23 -30.13 13.49
N GLU A 669 41.09 -29.65 14.72
CA GLU A 669 42.12 -28.91 15.46
C GLU A 669 42.06 -29.35 16.92
N ALA A 670 43.19 -29.74 17.50
CA ALA A 670 43.27 -30.37 18.83
C ALA A 670 42.34 -31.59 19.05
N GLY A 671 41.91 -32.25 17.96
CA GLY A 671 40.95 -33.36 17.98
C GLY A 671 39.48 -32.94 17.86
N GLU A 672 39.16 -31.64 17.92
CA GLU A 672 37.80 -31.14 17.71
C GLU A 672 37.51 -30.87 16.24
N LEU A 673 36.30 -31.20 15.78
CA LEU A 673 35.80 -30.85 14.44
C LEU A 673 35.48 -29.35 14.38
N LYS A 674 36.25 -28.59 13.59
CA LYS A 674 36.08 -27.14 13.43
C LYS A 674 35.30 -26.76 12.16
N ALA A 675 35.51 -27.50 11.06
CA ALA A 675 34.85 -27.24 9.78
C ALA A 675 34.78 -28.48 8.88
N LEU A 676 33.98 -28.40 7.83
CA LEU A 676 33.95 -29.35 6.71
C LEU A 676 34.57 -28.66 5.48
N ARG A 677 35.56 -29.24 4.83
CA ARG A 677 36.24 -28.67 3.65
C ARG A 677 35.77 -29.36 2.38
N PHE A 678 35.31 -28.61 1.39
CA PHE A 678 34.98 -29.18 0.08
C PHE A 678 36.24 -29.51 -0.72
N ALA A 679 36.19 -30.62 -1.45
CA ALA A 679 37.26 -31.07 -2.34
C ALA A 679 37.53 -30.08 -3.51
N PRO A 680 38.70 -30.19 -4.17
CA PRO A 680 38.93 -29.60 -5.47
C PRO A 680 37.94 -30.15 -6.51
N GLY A 681 37.38 -29.27 -7.35
CA GLY A 681 36.38 -29.61 -8.36
C GLY A 681 35.47 -28.43 -8.69
N LYS A 682 34.86 -28.42 -9.88
CA LYS A 682 33.92 -27.35 -10.29
C LYS A 682 32.49 -27.54 -9.76
N ALA A 683 32.09 -28.77 -9.46
CA ALA A 683 30.86 -29.10 -8.74
C ALA A 683 31.22 -30.12 -7.67
N VAL A 684 30.99 -29.78 -6.40
CA VAL A 684 31.33 -30.60 -5.22
C VAL A 684 30.24 -30.42 -4.18
N GLY A 685 29.74 -31.50 -3.58
CA GLY A 685 28.57 -31.44 -2.70
C GLY A 685 28.52 -32.52 -1.64
N LEU A 686 27.44 -32.51 -0.86
CA LEU A 686 27.16 -33.52 0.15
C LEU A 686 25.64 -33.81 0.22
N PRO A 687 25.24 -35.02 0.64
CA PRO A 687 23.89 -35.24 1.16
C PRO A 687 23.66 -34.38 2.40
N ILE A 688 22.47 -33.79 2.49
CA ILE A 688 21.89 -33.22 3.70
C ILE A 688 20.51 -33.85 3.90
N ASP A 689 20.20 -34.18 5.15
CA ASP A 689 18.98 -34.85 5.59
C ASP A 689 18.43 -34.04 6.77
N LEU A 690 17.38 -33.26 6.52
CA LEU A 690 16.73 -32.41 7.53
C LEU A 690 15.37 -33.00 7.92
N PRO A 691 15.05 -33.04 9.23
CA PRO A 691 13.69 -33.32 9.68
C PRO A 691 12.66 -32.34 9.10
N PRO A 692 11.38 -32.73 8.98
CA PRO A 692 10.30 -31.82 8.62
C PRO A 692 10.30 -30.61 9.56
N ARG A 693 9.94 -29.43 9.02
CA ARG A 693 9.85 -28.17 9.73
C ARG A 693 11.15 -27.71 10.42
N THR A 694 12.31 -28.03 9.85
CA THR A 694 13.61 -27.53 10.32
C THR A 694 14.37 -26.82 9.22
N ASP A 695 15.05 -25.73 9.59
CA ASP A 695 16.08 -25.08 8.79
C ASP A 695 17.46 -25.27 9.45
N ALA A 696 18.51 -25.31 8.64
CA ALA A 696 19.88 -25.48 9.08
C ALA A 696 20.71 -24.25 8.70
N GLN A 697 21.19 -23.51 9.71
CA GLN A 697 22.07 -22.36 9.50
C GLN A 697 23.53 -22.79 9.36
N PHE A 698 24.14 -22.39 8.25
CA PHE A 698 25.53 -22.63 7.90
C PHE A 698 26.27 -21.32 7.71
N ARG A 699 27.57 -21.32 8.02
CA ARG A 699 28.54 -20.32 7.59
C ARG A 699 29.51 -20.97 6.60
N MET A 700 29.53 -20.47 5.37
CA MET A 700 30.48 -20.86 4.33
C MET A 700 31.59 -19.82 4.25
N SER A 701 32.84 -20.27 4.24
CA SER A 701 34.02 -19.45 4.03
C SER A 701 34.66 -19.80 2.69
N ILE A 702 34.89 -18.80 1.85
CA ILE A 702 35.44 -18.89 0.49
C ILE A 702 36.78 -18.16 0.47
N GLY A 703 37.86 -18.86 0.16
CA GLY A 703 39.17 -18.21 -0.04
C GLY A 703 39.29 -17.61 -1.43
N VAL A 704 39.62 -16.32 -1.51
CA VAL A 704 39.96 -15.63 -2.75
C VAL A 704 41.31 -16.17 -3.25
N PRO A 705 41.42 -16.66 -4.51
CA PRO A 705 42.70 -17.13 -5.04
C PRO A 705 43.76 -16.03 -5.03
N LYS A 706 44.97 -16.34 -4.56
CA LYS A 706 46.13 -15.42 -4.58
C LYS A 706 46.60 -15.01 -5.99
N THR A 707 46.02 -15.62 -7.03
CA THR A 707 46.25 -15.34 -8.45
C THR A 707 45.18 -14.43 -9.06
N ALA A 708 44.12 -14.11 -8.32
CA ALA A 708 43.10 -13.16 -8.75
C ALA A 708 43.65 -11.73 -8.78
N ARG A 709 43.00 -10.87 -9.55
CA ARG A 709 43.44 -9.50 -9.87
C ARG A 709 42.35 -8.49 -9.52
N SER A 710 42.77 -7.26 -9.29
CA SER A 710 41.89 -6.09 -9.23
C SER A 710 40.94 -6.07 -10.45
N GLY A 711 39.64 -6.12 -10.20
CA GLY A 711 38.59 -6.19 -11.22
C GLY A 711 38.08 -7.59 -11.58
N ASP A 712 38.66 -8.68 -11.05
CA ASP A 712 38.10 -10.02 -11.22
C ASP A 712 36.80 -10.19 -10.40
N THR A 713 35.77 -10.81 -10.97
CA THR A 713 34.58 -11.28 -10.24
C THR A 713 34.56 -12.81 -10.13
N ILE A 714 34.51 -13.30 -8.89
CA ILE A 714 34.33 -14.72 -8.57
C ILE A 714 32.85 -14.93 -8.23
N ALA A 715 32.11 -15.61 -9.11
CA ALA A 715 30.72 -16.02 -8.84
C ALA A 715 30.65 -17.50 -8.49
N LEU A 716 30.02 -17.82 -7.36
CA LEU A 716 29.84 -19.16 -6.80
C LEU A 716 28.35 -19.39 -6.53
N ASP A 717 27.81 -20.53 -6.98
CA ASP A 717 26.45 -20.94 -6.63
C ASP A 717 26.48 -22.03 -5.55
N VAL A 718 25.65 -21.85 -4.52
CA VAL A 718 25.25 -22.93 -3.61
C VAL A 718 23.88 -23.38 -4.06
N VAL A 719 23.75 -24.65 -4.44
CA VAL A 719 22.57 -25.21 -5.09
C VAL A 719 22.01 -26.35 -4.25
N GLN A 720 20.70 -26.35 -4.04
CA GLN A 720 19.98 -27.46 -3.44
C GLN A 720 19.34 -28.29 -4.54
N GLN A 721 19.55 -29.61 -4.55
CA GLN A 721 18.95 -30.53 -5.51
C GLN A 721 18.23 -31.68 -4.83
N ASP A 722 17.07 -32.08 -5.37
CA ASP A 722 16.34 -33.25 -4.88
C ASP A 722 17.06 -34.59 -5.19
N VAL A 723 16.46 -35.70 -4.76
CA VAL A 723 16.96 -37.07 -5.03
C VAL A 723 16.95 -37.48 -6.51
N HIS A 724 16.42 -36.64 -7.39
CA HIS A 724 16.39 -36.79 -8.84
C HIS A 724 17.33 -35.80 -9.56
N GLY A 725 18.04 -34.94 -8.82
CA GLY A 725 18.95 -33.92 -9.35
C GLY A 725 18.26 -32.61 -9.78
N LYS A 726 16.95 -32.49 -9.59
CA LYS A 726 16.16 -31.29 -9.89
C LYS A 726 16.60 -30.15 -8.96
N VAL A 727 16.82 -28.95 -9.48
CA VAL A 727 17.16 -27.77 -8.65
C VAL A 727 15.91 -27.36 -7.85
N ILE A 728 16.01 -27.37 -6.53
CA ILE A 728 14.94 -27.04 -5.57
C ILE A 728 15.42 -26.01 -4.54
N GLY A 729 16.36 -25.16 -4.95
CA GLY A 729 16.87 -24.10 -4.10
C GLY A 729 18.26 -23.62 -4.53
N GLY A 730 18.60 -22.39 -4.16
CA GLY A 730 19.97 -21.93 -4.30
C GLY A 730 20.19 -20.44 -4.04
N ILE A 731 21.47 -20.09 -3.95
CA ILE A 731 21.97 -18.73 -3.74
C ILE A 731 23.27 -18.54 -4.51
N ARG A 732 23.51 -17.32 -5.00
CA ARG A 732 24.72 -16.91 -5.70
C ARG A 732 25.55 -15.93 -4.88
N VAL A 733 26.71 -16.39 -4.40
CA VAL A 733 27.73 -15.54 -3.78
C VAL A 733 28.64 -14.99 -4.88
N LYS A 734 28.58 -13.69 -5.12
CA LYS A 734 29.54 -12.96 -5.96
C LYS A 734 30.60 -12.32 -5.05
N ILE A 735 31.87 -12.34 -5.47
CA ILE A 735 32.99 -11.64 -4.84
C ILE A 735 33.72 -10.81 -5.90
N ASN A 736 33.85 -9.50 -5.71
CA ASN A 736 34.71 -8.63 -6.53
C ASN A 736 36.07 -8.46 -5.85
N VAL A 737 37.13 -8.64 -6.63
CA VAL A 737 38.52 -8.54 -6.16
C VAL A 737 39.06 -7.12 -6.40
N ARG A 738 39.74 -6.55 -5.41
CA ARG A 738 40.36 -5.21 -5.47
C ARG A 738 41.82 -5.21 -5.89
#